data_AF-A0A1H0LU01-F1
#
_entry.id   AF-A0A1H0LU01-F1
#
_cell.length_a   1.000
_cell.length_b   1.000
_cell.length_c   1.000
_cell.angle_alpha   90.00
_cell.angle_beta   90.00
_cell.angle_gamma   90.00
#
_symmetry.space_group_name_H-M   'P 1'
#
loop_
_entity.id
_entity.type
_entity.pdbx_description
1 polymer ?
#
loop_
_entity_poly.entity_id
_entity_poly.type
_entity_poly.pdbx_seq_one_letter_code
_entity_poly.pdbx_strand_id
1 'polypeptide(L)'
;MITDKEIVSFMQEEAYKPMSYKELEKHFGIESASEFKDFIKLLNQLEESGHIVRGGNDRYGVPERMNLVKGKLQAHAKGFAFLIPEDREHPDVYINAHDLNTAMNGDIVFVKITARSQGGGRLEGEVVRVITRANTQIVGVFQSQETYAFVIADDKRVSRDIFIPQHAFNGAVTGQKVVVKIVNYPEGRSAAEGEVIEILGHKDDPGVDILAIVRKFQLPEAFQEEVLAEADAAPDSISEEEIIGQGRRDLRSKRIVTIDGEDAKDLDDAVNVELLENGNIRLGVHIADVSYYVREGTALDIEAYNRGCSVYLTDRVIPMLPHRLSNGICSLNPRVDRLTMSCEMEFDENLKVVNHEIFTSVIKTSERMTYTNVRKLLTGEAEPEIVERYAYLMEDFKRMEELSARLRSRRMKRGAIDFDFEESKIIVDPDGKPIDIVKRERSVAEMMIEEFMLAANETVAEHFSWMKVPFLYRVHEDPDAEKLMNFMEFVTNFGYSVKGKGNSVHPRALQTLLEEIKGTPEETVVSKVMLRSMKQARYDAQSLGHFGLAAEFYSHFTSPIRRYPDLIIHRVIREVLESGTLSDTRHEYLASRMSDIAQQSSERERVAVDAERETEALKKAQYMLDKVGEEFEGIISSVTGFGMFVELDNTVEGLIRLSDLTDDYYNYHERQHALIGERTSKVYRIGDSTKVRVARVNMDEHTIDFELVDMKPRSSAGGISRGGGGKPPFKGAAGFKGFRGGGNGKPEKGKGGYASKGKGGFARAQGGSTDGQGGGKERSERTGQRGEAGGTRRSEGGAARRIAGAARTEGGAGQARGEGTGRAAGAEQGRGEGGAGQGKPRRGKAGSTPWSENRGKGGAGRGKARGPKLSEGGSLSSRLESVGAGRTESGAGRGESRRGRGGIALGSEAQAGVSPTERSGGSDWASGVNALAKGGRRRSDDGGSGDSKKRRR
;
A
#
# COMPACT_ATOMS: atom_id res chain seq x y z
N MET A 1 -13.36 34.51 -9.63
CA MET A 1 -12.35 34.09 -8.65
C MET A 1 -11.39 33.18 -9.38
N ILE A 2 -10.09 33.44 -9.33
CA ILE A 2 -9.10 32.68 -10.11
C ILE A 2 -8.98 31.28 -9.52
N THR A 3 -8.94 30.27 -10.38
CA THR A 3 -8.78 28.85 -10.02
C THR A 3 -7.33 28.37 -10.14
N ASP A 4 -7.05 27.25 -9.48
CA ASP A 4 -5.84 26.44 -9.63
C ASP A 4 -5.55 26.12 -11.11
N LYS A 5 -6.57 25.64 -11.83
CA LYS A 5 -6.49 25.22 -13.23
C LYS A 5 -6.18 26.37 -14.17
N GLU A 6 -6.80 27.54 -13.98
CA GLU A 6 -6.49 28.73 -14.80
C GLU A 6 -5.03 29.17 -14.68
N ILE A 7 -4.45 29.12 -13.47
CA ILE A 7 -3.03 29.46 -13.27
C ILE A 7 -2.12 28.42 -13.92
N VAL A 8 -2.36 27.13 -13.68
CA VAL A 8 -1.51 26.05 -14.21
C VAL A 8 -1.59 25.98 -15.73
N SER A 9 -2.79 26.02 -16.31
CA SER A 9 -2.96 25.99 -17.77
C SER A 9 -2.36 27.22 -18.47
N PHE A 10 -2.45 28.42 -17.88
CA PHE A 10 -1.76 29.59 -18.41
C PHE A 10 -0.23 29.40 -18.44
N MET A 11 0.35 28.81 -17.40
CA MET A 11 1.79 28.49 -17.38
C MET A 11 2.19 27.36 -18.35
N GLN A 12 1.23 26.56 -18.82
CA GLN A 12 1.39 25.48 -19.80
C GLN A 12 1.25 25.95 -21.27
N GLU A 13 0.88 27.21 -21.56
CA GLU A 13 0.81 27.75 -22.93
C GLU A 13 2.19 27.94 -23.57
N GLU A 14 2.41 27.58 -24.84
CA GLU A 14 3.71 27.77 -25.53
C GLU A 14 4.24 29.22 -25.50
N ALA A 15 3.35 30.22 -25.45
CA ALA A 15 3.71 31.63 -25.34
C ALA A 15 4.14 32.06 -23.91
N TYR A 16 3.92 31.23 -22.88
CA TYR A 16 4.23 31.57 -21.50
C TYR A 16 5.74 31.64 -21.23
N LYS A 17 6.18 32.80 -20.74
CA LYS A 17 7.50 33.02 -20.13
C LYS A 17 7.34 33.06 -18.61
N PRO A 18 8.26 32.49 -17.80
CA PRO A 18 8.17 32.55 -16.35
C PRO A 18 7.98 33.97 -15.81
N MET A 19 6.91 34.19 -15.03
CA MET A 19 6.49 35.50 -14.54
C MET A 19 6.62 35.60 -13.02
N SER A 20 6.98 36.78 -12.52
CA SER A 20 6.93 37.10 -11.09
C SER A 20 5.49 37.33 -10.63
N TYR A 21 5.24 37.26 -9.31
CA TYR A 21 3.88 37.43 -8.78
C TYR A 21 3.20 38.73 -9.25
N LYS A 22 3.97 39.82 -9.43
CA LYS A 22 3.48 41.13 -9.93
C LYS A 22 3.11 41.14 -11.41
N GLU A 23 3.79 40.32 -12.21
CA GLU A 23 3.46 40.15 -13.63
C GLU A 23 2.21 39.27 -13.78
N LEU A 24 2.03 38.27 -12.90
CA LEU A 24 0.82 37.44 -12.85
C LEU A 24 -0.40 38.21 -12.28
N GLU A 25 -0.23 38.93 -11.16
CA GLU A 25 -1.21 39.85 -10.56
C GLU A 25 -1.80 40.81 -11.61
N LYS A 26 -0.92 41.40 -12.42
CA LYS A 26 -1.31 42.26 -13.55
C LYS A 26 -1.94 41.51 -14.72
N HIS A 27 -1.54 40.26 -14.98
CA HIS A 27 -2.12 39.45 -16.05
C HIS A 27 -3.56 39.04 -15.74
N PHE A 28 -3.81 38.55 -14.52
CA PHE A 28 -5.15 38.11 -14.07
C PHE A 28 -6.06 39.27 -13.60
N GLY A 29 -5.64 40.53 -13.74
CA GLY A 29 -6.48 41.70 -13.45
C GLY A 29 -6.83 41.88 -11.97
N ILE A 30 -5.92 41.55 -11.07
CA ILE A 30 -6.17 41.58 -9.62
C ILE A 30 -6.06 43.01 -9.11
N GLU A 31 -7.19 43.62 -8.74
CA GLU A 31 -7.26 45.01 -8.27
C GLU A 31 -7.55 45.15 -6.76
N SER A 32 -8.20 44.18 -6.11
CA SER A 32 -8.53 44.28 -4.68
C SER A 32 -7.54 43.57 -3.75
N ALA A 33 -7.36 44.12 -2.56
CA ALA A 33 -6.49 43.55 -1.53
C ALA A 33 -6.99 42.21 -0.96
N SER A 34 -8.27 41.84 -1.17
CA SER A 34 -8.78 40.52 -0.79
C SER A 34 -8.41 39.48 -1.85
N GLU A 35 -8.66 39.78 -3.13
CA GLU A 35 -8.32 38.89 -4.24
C GLU A 35 -6.81 38.68 -4.33
N PHE A 36 -5.99 39.71 -4.08
CA PHE A 36 -4.54 39.56 -3.97
C PHE A 36 -4.15 38.60 -2.84
N LYS A 37 -4.78 38.71 -1.66
CA LYS A 37 -4.50 37.81 -0.53
C LYS A 37 -4.83 36.36 -0.87
N ASP A 38 -5.96 36.13 -1.53
CA ASP A 38 -6.42 34.78 -1.88
C ASP A 38 -5.65 34.20 -3.07
N PHE A 39 -5.23 35.03 -4.03
CA PHE A 39 -4.30 34.66 -5.10
C PHE A 39 -2.90 34.29 -4.58
N ILE A 40 -2.37 35.01 -3.59
CA ILE A 40 -1.09 34.64 -2.96
C ILE A 40 -1.20 33.34 -2.16
N LYS A 41 -2.34 33.06 -1.50
CA LYS A 41 -2.58 31.70 -0.93
C LYS A 41 -2.55 30.64 -2.02
N LEU A 42 -3.25 30.88 -3.14
CA LEU A 42 -3.36 29.92 -4.24
C LEU A 42 -2.00 29.65 -4.91
N LEU A 43 -1.19 30.68 -5.16
CA LEU A 43 0.20 30.51 -5.62
C LEU A 43 1.04 29.72 -4.62
N ASN A 44 0.93 29.99 -3.32
CA ASN A 44 1.65 29.23 -2.30
C ASN A 44 1.19 27.77 -2.27
N GLN A 45 -0.11 27.49 -2.32
CA GLN A 45 -0.68 26.13 -2.36
C GLN A 45 -0.22 25.36 -3.61
N LEU A 46 -0.20 26.00 -4.78
CA LEU A 46 0.34 25.43 -6.02
C LEU A 46 1.86 25.19 -5.94
N GLU A 47 2.60 26.06 -5.25
CA GLU A 47 4.05 25.91 -5.05
C GLU A 47 4.38 24.81 -4.03
N GLU A 48 3.62 24.71 -2.94
CA GLU A 48 3.75 23.70 -1.87
C GLU A 48 3.35 22.30 -2.36
N SER A 49 2.29 22.18 -3.14
CA SER A 49 1.88 20.90 -3.77
C SER A 49 2.73 20.49 -4.97
N GLY A 50 3.60 21.40 -5.47
CA GLY A 50 4.46 21.14 -6.61
C GLY A 50 3.75 21.14 -7.97
N HIS A 51 2.62 21.84 -8.10
CA HIS A 51 2.03 22.14 -9.42
C HIS A 51 2.78 23.27 -10.14
N ILE A 52 3.41 24.18 -9.39
CA ILE A 52 4.31 25.21 -9.93
C ILE A 52 5.62 25.26 -9.15
N VAL A 53 6.65 25.84 -9.77
CA VAL A 53 7.98 26.05 -9.21
C VAL A 53 8.33 27.53 -9.29
N ARG A 54 8.73 28.10 -8.17
CA ARG A 54 9.37 29.41 -8.10
C ARG A 54 10.87 29.25 -8.32
N GLY A 55 11.38 29.76 -9.44
CA GLY A 55 12.82 29.82 -9.69
C GLY A 55 13.52 30.82 -8.76
N GLY A 56 14.84 30.66 -8.58
CA GLY A 56 15.68 31.56 -7.76
C GLY A 56 15.82 33.01 -8.27
N ASN A 57 14.98 33.41 -9.23
CA ASN A 57 14.81 34.77 -9.75
C ASN A 57 13.38 35.31 -9.49
N ASP A 58 12.65 34.72 -8.52
CA ASP A 58 11.28 35.04 -8.14
C ASP A 58 10.26 34.99 -9.30
N ARG A 59 10.47 34.08 -10.25
CA ARG A 59 9.56 33.81 -11.37
C ARG A 59 9.00 32.39 -11.29
N TYR A 60 7.71 32.26 -11.53
CA TYR A 60 6.96 31.02 -11.48
C TYR A 60 6.86 30.34 -12.85
N GLY A 61 6.90 29.01 -12.88
CA GLY A 61 6.61 28.19 -14.05
C GLY A 61 6.25 26.76 -13.65
N VAL A 62 5.75 25.97 -14.59
CA VAL A 62 5.42 24.55 -14.35
C VAL A 62 6.66 23.64 -14.49
N PRO A 63 6.74 22.51 -13.73
CA PRO A 63 7.96 21.71 -13.60
C PRO A 63 8.54 21.18 -14.91
N GLU A 64 7.66 20.72 -15.81
CA GLU A 64 8.00 20.01 -17.04
C GLU A 64 8.79 20.94 -17.97
N ARG A 65 8.36 22.20 -18.03
CA ARG A 65 9.01 23.29 -18.77
C ARG A 65 10.35 23.75 -18.18
N MET A 66 10.62 23.37 -16.94
CA MET A 66 11.91 23.59 -16.28
C MET A 66 12.82 22.35 -16.34
N ASN A 67 12.42 21.29 -17.07
CA ASN A 67 13.09 19.99 -17.13
C ASN A 67 13.27 19.39 -15.72
N LEU A 68 12.21 19.50 -14.91
CA LEU A 68 12.06 18.87 -13.60
C LEU A 68 10.99 17.78 -13.69
N VAL A 69 11.31 16.60 -13.17
CA VAL A 69 10.39 15.47 -13.06
C VAL A 69 9.92 15.39 -11.61
N LYS A 70 8.61 15.34 -11.38
CA LYS A 70 8.00 15.10 -10.06
C LYS A 70 7.83 13.60 -9.86
N GLY A 71 8.12 13.11 -8.66
CA GLY A 71 7.99 11.69 -8.36
C GLY A 71 8.31 11.33 -6.91
N LYS A 72 8.10 10.06 -6.58
CA LYS A 72 8.44 9.47 -5.29
C LYS A 72 9.85 8.90 -5.33
N LEU A 73 10.68 9.27 -4.36
CA LEU A 73 12.04 8.75 -4.23
C LEU A 73 12.02 7.33 -3.65
N GLN A 74 12.70 6.38 -4.29
CA GLN A 74 12.94 5.04 -3.78
C GLN A 74 14.44 4.85 -3.55
N ALA A 75 14.88 4.93 -2.29
CA ALA A 75 16.30 4.79 -1.95
C ALA A 75 16.69 3.31 -1.75
N HIS A 76 17.94 2.99 -2.04
CA HIS A 76 18.54 1.68 -1.79
C HIS A 76 19.51 1.75 -0.61
N ALA A 77 19.61 0.68 0.18
CA ALA A 77 20.60 0.52 1.27
C ALA A 77 22.10 0.60 0.85
N LYS A 78 22.40 0.92 -0.42
CA LYS A 78 23.73 1.21 -0.96
C LYS A 78 23.98 2.71 -1.17
N GLY A 79 23.02 3.56 -0.81
CA GLY A 79 23.10 5.02 -0.83
C GLY A 79 22.59 5.70 -2.10
N PHE A 80 22.38 5.00 -3.22
CA PHE A 80 21.71 5.55 -4.41
C PHE A 80 20.18 5.46 -4.31
N ALA A 81 19.46 6.12 -5.21
CA ALA A 81 18.02 6.02 -5.33
C ALA A 81 17.55 5.98 -6.80
N PHE A 82 16.26 5.69 -6.99
CA PHE A 82 15.51 6.00 -8.19
C PHE A 82 14.41 7.02 -7.86
N LEU A 83 14.07 7.90 -8.80
CA LEU A 83 12.77 8.55 -8.84
C LEU A 83 11.81 7.64 -9.60
N ILE A 84 10.68 7.30 -8.98
CA ILE A 84 9.50 6.77 -9.66
C ILE A 84 8.62 7.98 -9.98
N PRO A 85 8.46 8.39 -11.25
CA PRO A 85 7.71 9.61 -11.59
C PRO A 85 6.21 9.49 -11.29
N GLU A 86 5.52 10.63 -11.18
CA GLU A 86 4.05 10.66 -11.12
C GLU A 86 3.42 10.33 -12.49
N ASP A 87 4.06 10.79 -13.58
CA ASP A 87 3.75 10.37 -14.94
C ASP A 87 4.30 8.95 -15.21
N ARG A 88 3.39 7.99 -15.41
CA ARG A 88 3.75 6.58 -15.67
C ARG A 88 4.30 6.32 -17.07
N GLU A 89 4.18 7.25 -18.02
CA GLU A 89 4.86 7.13 -19.32
C GLU A 89 6.34 7.57 -19.24
N HIS A 90 6.71 8.30 -18.20
CA HIS A 90 8.09 8.71 -17.95
C HIS A 90 8.89 7.58 -17.25
N PRO A 91 10.04 7.15 -17.78
CA PRO A 91 10.85 6.11 -17.16
C PRO A 91 11.56 6.59 -15.87
N ASP A 92 11.87 5.64 -14.98
CA ASP A 92 12.58 5.91 -13.72
C ASP A 92 13.90 6.66 -13.93
N VAL A 93 14.19 7.62 -13.05
CA VAL A 93 15.43 8.41 -13.08
C VAL A 93 16.37 7.92 -11.98
N TYR A 94 17.56 7.46 -12.34
CA TYR A 94 18.59 7.05 -11.37
C TYR A 94 19.29 8.27 -10.76
N ILE A 95 19.56 8.21 -9.45
CA ILE A 95 20.13 9.31 -8.66
C ILE A 95 21.28 8.76 -7.80
N ASN A 96 22.50 9.31 -7.93
CA ASN A 96 23.62 8.86 -7.12
C ASN A 96 23.51 9.35 -5.67
N ALA A 97 24.24 8.71 -4.76
CA ALA A 97 24.27 9.06 -3.34
C ALA A 97 24.69 10.51 -3.01
N HIS A 98 25.32 11.22 -3.95
CA HIS A 98 25.68 12.63 -3.80
C HIS A 98 24.63 13.59 -4.41
N ASP A 99 23.76 13.08 -5.29
CA ASP A 99 22.74 13.83 -6.03
C ASP A 99 21.38 13.86 -5.30
N LEU A 100 21.27 13.20 -4.14
CA LEU A 100 20.08 13.18 -3.28
C LEU A 100 19.88 14.47 -2.48
N ASN A 101 20.92 15.28 -2.33
CA ASN A 101 20.99 16.49 -1.49
C ASN A 101 20.51 16.26 -0.04
N THR A 102 19.23 16.49 0.28
CA THR A 102 18.65 16.23 1.62
C THR A 102 17.47 15.25 1.63
N ALA A 103 17.16 14.61 0.50
CA ALA A 103 15.99 13.76 0.37
C ALA A 103 16.17 12.37 0.99
N MET A 104 15.10 11.83 1.56
CA MET A 104 15.06 10.52 2.21
C MET A 104 14.08 9.57 1.50
N ASN A 105 14.19 8.27 1.79
CA ASN A 105 13.39 7.23 1.15
C ASN A 105 11.87 7.51 1.24
N GLY A 106 11.19 7.57 0.09
CA GLY A 106 9.75 7.81 0.02
C GLY A 106 9.35 9.29 -0.11
N ASP A 107 10.26 10.25 0.07
CA ASP A 107 9.98 11.68 -0.12
C ASP A 107 9.49 11.95 -1.56
N ILE A 108 8.52 12.86 -1.73
CA ILE A 108 8.11 13.38 -3.04
C ILE A 108 9.05 14.53 -3.39
N VAL A 109 9.69 14.48 -4.56
CA VAL A 109 10.78 15.38 -4.94
C VAL A 109 10.67 15.85 -6.40
N PHE A 110 11.31 16.97 -6.70
CA PHE A 110 11.70 17.33 -8.07
C PHE A 110 13.13 16.89 -8.35
N VAL A 111 13.29 16.12 -9.43
CA VAL A 111 14.59 15.75 -9.98
C VAL A 111 14.81 16.47 -11.31
N LYS A 112 15.97 17.10 -11.45
CA LYS A 112 16.44 17.62 -12.74
C LYS A 112 17.21 16.53 -13.45
N ILE A 113 16.82 16.19 -14.68
CA ILE A 113 17.59 15.25 -15.51
C ILE A 113 18.94 15.89 -15.85
N THR A 114 20.04 15.26 -15.44
CA THR A 114 21.43 15.72 -15.62
C THR A 114 22.08 15.03 -16.82
N ALA A 115 21.76 13.75 -17.07
CA ALA A 115 22.28 13.00 -18.20
C ALA A 115 21.26 11.99 -18.75
N ARG A 116 21.52 11.55 -19.99
CA ARG A 116 20.90 10.36 -20.60
C ARG A 116 22.02 9.43 -21.03
N SER A 117 21.93 8.14 -20.69
CA SER A 117 22.90 7.14 -21.12
C SER A 117 23.05 7.12 -22.64
N GLN A 118 24.26 6.93 -23.17
CA GLN A 118 24.50 6.86 -24.62
C GLN A 118 23.80 5.67 -25.31
N GLY A 119 23.29 4.70 -24.55
CA GLY A 119 22.42 3.62 -25.03
C GLY A 119 20.92 3.89 -24.89
N GLY A 120 20.50 5.09 -24.49
CA GLY A 120 19.09 5.51 -24.39
C GLY A 120 18.30 4.99 -23.18
N GLY A 121 18.66 3.83 -22.61
CA GLY A 121 17.82 3.10 -21.66
C GLY A 121 17.83 3.53 -20.18
N ARG A 122 18.62 4.54 -19.76
CA ARG A 122 18.56 5.09 -18.39
C ARG A 122 18.76 6.61 -18.39
N LEU A 123 17.95 7.28 -17.58
CA LEU A 123 18.06 8.69 -17.21
C LEU A 123 18.83 8.82 -15.90
N GLU A 124 19.64 9.86 -15.76
CA GLU A 124 20.32 10.23 -14.52
C GLU A 124 19.89 11.64 -14.12
N GLY A 125 19.79 11.92 -12.81
CA GLY A 125 19.32 13.22 -12.34
C GLY A 125 19.70 13.57 -10.90
N GLU A 126 19.48 14.83 -10.56
CA GLU A 126 19.77 15.44 -9.25
C GLU A 126 18.50 15.96 -8.58
N VAL A 127 18.33 15.70 -7.28
CA VAL A 127 17.22 16.22 -6.48
C VAL A 127 17.40 17.72 -6.24
N VAL A 128 16.55 18.54 -6.85
CA VAL A 128 16.59 20.01 -6.75
C VAL A 128 15.77 20.52 -5.56
N ARG A 129 14.61 19.91 -5.30
CA ARG A 129 13.71 20.34 -4.21
C ARG A 129 12.92 19.15 -3.69
N VAL A 130 12.78 19.05 -2.36
CA VAL A 130 11.83 18.14 -1.72
C VAL A 130 10.50 18.86 -1.56
N ILE A 131 9.41 18.18 -1.92
CA ILE A 131 8.03 18.70 -1.90
C ILE A 131 7.31 18.18 -0.65
N THR A 132 7.26 16.86 -0.51
CA THR A 132 6.61 16.21 0.65
C THR A 132 7.62 15.29 1.33
N ARG A 133 7.83 15.49 2.64
CA ARG A 133 8.63 14.58 3.47
C ARG A 133 7.81 13.35 3.83
N ALA A 134 8.31 12.16 3.52
CA ALA A 134 7.70 10.90 3.98
C ALA A 134 8.18 10.51 5.39
N ASN A 135 9.45 10.83 5.70
CA ASN A 135 10.08 10.49 6.98
C ASN A 135 10.06 11.71 7.91
N THR A 136 8.96 11.92 8.63
CA THR A 136 8.92 12.87 9.76
C THR A 136 9.36 12.21 11.06
N GLN A 137 9.15 10.90 11.17
CA GLN A 137 9.55 10.03 12.26
C GLN A 137 10.32 8.82 11.70
N ILE A 138 11.23 8.25 12.49
CA ILE A 138 11.96 7.01 12.20
C ILE A 138 11.98 6.12 13.44
N VAL A 139 11.76 4.82 13.25
CA VAL A 139 11.94 3.80 14.29
C VAL A 139 13.33 3.18 14.18
N GLY A 140 13.97 2.95 15.32
CA GLY A 140 15.29 2.32 15.38
C GLY A 140 15.74 1.94 16.78
N VAL A 141 16.94 1.38 16.89
CA VAL A 141 17.56 1.01 18.16
C VAL A 141 18.46 2.13 18.65
N PHE A 142 18.22 2.59 19.88
CA PHE A 142 18.99 3.63 20.55
C PHE A 142 20.33 3.10 21.07
N GLN A 143 21.40 3.87 20.86
CA GLN A 143 22.76 3.59 21.33
C GLN A 143 23.40 4.86 21.90
N SER A 144 23.51 4.95 23.23
CA SER A 144 24.16 6.06 23.92
C SER A 144 25.69 5.94 23.86
N GLN A 145 26.34 7.07 23.63
CA GLN A 145 27.72 7.36 24.04
C GLN A 145 27.67 8.27 25.29
N GLU A 146 28.81 8.79 25.76
CA GLU A 146 28.91 9.59 27.00
C GLU A 146 28.18 10.95 26.92
N THR A 147 28.08 11.56 25.73
CA THR A 147 27.63 12.96 25.53
C THR A 147 26.62 13.15 24.40
N TYR A 148 26.28 12.09 23.69
CA TYR A 148 25.31 12.04 22.58
C TYR A 148 24.90 10.58 22.35
N ALA A 149 23.90 10.34 21.52
CA ALA A 149 23.50 9.00 21.10
C ALA A 149 23.33 8.93 19.59
N PHE A 150 23.27 7.70 19.07
CA PHE A 150 22.79 7.40 17.74
C PHE A 150 21.54 6.52 17.81
N VAL A 151 20.65 6.66 16.85
CA VAL A 151 19.57 5.70 16.59
C VAL A 151 19.84 5.04 15.25
N ILE A 152 20.09 3.73 15.29
CA ILE A 152 20.27 2.90 14.10
C ILE A 152 18.88 2.56 13.56
N ALA A 153 18.56 3.03 12.36
CA ALA A 153 17.25 2.87 11.76
C ALA A 153 16.92 1.39 11.44
N ASP A 154 15.65 1.04 11.59
CA ASP A 154 15.15 -0.27 11.18
C ASP A 154 15.10 -0.38 9.65
N ASP A 155 14.66 0.68 8.96
CA ASP A 155 14.76 0.78 7.50
C ASP A 155 16.20 1.02 7.04
N LYS A 156 16.87 -0.01 6.54
CA LYS A 156 18.26 0.04 6.06
C LYS A 156 18.48 0.93 4.82
N ARG A 157 17.41 1.47 4.22
CA ARG A 157 17.49 2.54 3.19
C ARG A 157 17.92 3.88 3.80
N VAL A 158 17.69 4.08 5.11
CA VAL A 158 18.27 5.18 5.90
C VAL A 158 19.74 4.81 6.20
N SER A 159 20.62 5.07 5.24
CA SER A 159 22.02 4.59 5.22
C SER A 159 22.97 5.23 6.25
N ARG A 160 22.46 6.06 7.17
CA ARG A 160 23.23 6.83 8.15
C ARG A 160 22.44 6.92 9.46
N ASP A 161 23.08 6.57 10.57
CA ASP A 161 22.46 6.60 11.90
C ASP A 161 22.04 8.04 12.27
N ILE A 162 20.91 8.18 12.97
CA ILE A 162 20.37 9.49 13.36
C ILE A 162 21.08 9.95 14.64
N PHE A 163 21.68 11.13 14.61
CA PHE A 163 22.31 11.75 15.77
C PHE A 163 21.24 12.29 16.74
N ILE A 164 21.35 11.94 18.02
CA ILE A 164 20.50 12.46 19.09
C ILE A 164 21.39 13.24 20.07
N PRO A 165 21.17 14.54 20.28
CA PRO A 165 21.88 15.30 21.32
C PRO A 165 21.38 14.92 22.72
N GLN A 166 22.23 15.03 23.74
CA GLN A 166 21.95 14.56 25.11
C GLN A 166 20.63 15.08 25.73
N HIS A 167 20.22 16.30 25.38
CA HIS A 167 18.98 16.91 25.88
C HIS A 167 17.70 16.31 25.24
N ALA A 168 17.83 15.58 24.13
CA ALA A 168 16.73 15.01 23.35
C ALA A 168 16.63 13.48 23.46
N PHE A 169 17.32 12.87 24.43
CA PHE A 169 17.26 11.43 24.73
C PHE A 169 15.89 10.97 25.26
N ASN A 170 15.12 11.88 25.88
CA ASN A 170 13.84 11.58 26.54
C ASN A 170 13.87 10.41 27.55
N GLY A 171 15.05 10.15 28.14
CA GLY A 171 15.26 9.04 29.08
C GLY A 171 15.63 7.69 28.46
N ALA A 172 15.79 7.60 27.13
CA ALA A 172 16.16 6.37 26.44
C ALA A 172 17.55 5.85 26.87
N VAL A 173 17.69 4.52 26.90
CA VAL A 173 18.95 3.80 27.19
C VAL A 173 19.31 2.83 26.08
N THR A 174 20.62 2.52 25.96
CA THR A 174 21.16 1.66 24.91
C THR A 174 20.44 0.30 24.85
N GLY A 175 20.01 -0.09 23.64
CA GLY A 175 19.28 -1.34 23.39
C GLY A 175 17.76 -1.19 23.30
N GLN A 176 17.20 -0.02 23.67
CA GLN A 176 15.78 0.26 23.49
C GLN A 176 15.41 0.55 22.03
N LYS A 177 14.21 0.12 21.63
CA LYS A 177 13.53 0.60 20.43
C LYS A 177 12.88 1.95 20.74
N VAL A 178 13.09 2.92 19.86
CA VAL A 178 12.61 4.30 20.03
C VAL A 178 12.00 4.84 18.73
N VAL A 179 11.05 5.76 18.87
CA VAL A 179 10.58 6.60 17.77
C VAL A 179 11.28 7.95 17.87
N VAL A 180 11.97 8.34 16.80
CA VAL A 180 12.70 9.59 16.68
C VAL A 180 11.98 10.51 15.70
N LYS A 181 11.62 11.72 16.12
CA LYS A 181 11.20 12.79 15.21
C LYS A 181 12.44 13.45 14.62
N ILE A 182 12.48 13.59 13.29
CA ILE A 182 13.59 14.29 12.62
C ILE A 182 13.47 15.79 12.89
N VAL A 183 14.56 16.39 13.36
CA VAL A 183 14.70 17.83 13.60
C VAL A 183 15.48 18.47 12.46
N ASN A 184 16.64 17.91 12.09
CA ASN A 184 17.40 18.30 10.91
C ASN A 184 17.56 17.11 9.96
N TYR A 185 17.17 17.28 8.70
CA TYR A 185 17.38 16.28 7.64
C TYR A 185 18.87 16.16 7.29
N PRO A 186 19.32 15.01 6.75
CA PRO A 186 20.73 14.82 6.41
C PRO A 186 21.13 15.82 5.31
N GLU A 187 22.26 16.49 5.47
CA GLU A 187 22.76 17.47 4.48
C GLU A 187 24.25 17.23 4.19
N GLY A 188 24.56 16.86 2.95
CA GLY A 188 25.93 16.63 2.48
C GLY A 188 26.70 15.62 3.33
N ARG A 189 27.55 16.10 4.25
CA ARG A 189 28.34 15.26 5.17
C ARG A 189 27.74 15.12 6.57
N SER A 190 26.71 15.89 6.93
CA SER A 190 25.98 15.72 8.20
C SER A 190 25.09 14.48 8.14
N ALA A 191 24.90 13.80 9.28
CA ALA A 191 23.82 12.84 9.45
C ALA A 191 22.49 13.61 9.70
N ALA A 192 21.37 12.88 9.78
CA ALA A 192 20.15 13.46 10.32
C ALA A 192 20.31 13.71 11.84
N GLU A 193 19.65 14.73 12.37
CA GLU A 193 19.51 14.99 13.81
C GLU A 193 18.04 14.83 14.20
N GLY A 194 17.77 14.23 15.36
CA GLY A 194 16.42 13.99 15.83
C GLY A 194 16.26 14.01 17.34
N GLU A 195 15.00 13.99 17.77
CA GLU A 195 14.57 13.93 19.17
C GLU A 195 13.77 12.66 19.43
N VAL A 196 14.04 11.96 20.54
CA VAL A 196 13.28 10.77 20.94
C VAL A 196 11.91 11.22 21.45
N ILE A 197 10.84 10.90 20.71
CA ILE A 197 9.47 11.25 21.11
C ILE A 197 8.78 10.11 21.87
N GLU A 198 9.19 8.86 21.65
CA GLU A 198 8.59 7.68 22.25
C GLU A 198 9.65 6.59 22.48
N ILE A 199 9.53 5.84 23.58
CA ILE A 199 10.35 4.67 23.89
C ILE A 199 9.40 3.48 23.90
N LEU A 200 9.64 2.49 23.03
CA LEU A 200 8.74 1.36 22.81
C LEU A 200 9.00 0.20 23.77
N GLY A 201 10.25 0.06 24.25
CA GLY A 201 10.71 -1.00 25.15
C GLY A 201 12.15 -1.39 24.84
N HIS A 202 12.69 -2.43 25.48
CA HIS A 202 13.94 -3.05 25.02
C HIS A 202 13.68 -3.80 23.71
N LYS A 203 14.66 -3.84 22.80
CA LYS A 203 14.51 -4.52 21.49
C LYS A 203 14.23 -6.02 21.56
N ASP A 204 14.41 -6.61 22.75
CA ASP A 204 14.28 -8.04 23.05
C ASP A 204 13.05 -8.34 23.94
N ASP A 205 12.23 -7.33 24.27
CA ASP A 205 10.98 -7.49 25.04
C ASP A 205 9.84 -7.97 24.10
N PRO A 206 8.94 -8.87 24.54
CA PRO A 206 7.81 -9.33 23.73
C PRO A 206 6.89 -8.21 23.25
N GLY A 207 6.45 -8.27 21.98
CA GLY A 207 5.51 -7.32 21.37
C GLY A 207 6.12 -5.98 20.94
N VAL A 208 7.33 -5.64 21.40
CA VAL A 208 8.07 -4.44 20.94
C VAL A 208 8.49 -4.57 19.47
N ASP A 209 8.62 -5.81 19.00
CA ASP A 209 8.89 -6.16 17.61
C ASP A 209 7.75 -5.72 16.66
N ILE A 210 6.50 -6.06 16.98
CA ILE A 210 5.34 -5.61 16.21
C ILE A 210 5.08 -4.12 16.42
N LEU A 211 5.21 -3.60 17.66
CA LEU A 211 5.01 -2.17 17.93
C LEU A 211 5.99 -1.27 17.14
N ALA A 212 7.22 -1.75 16.91
CA ALA A 212 8.18 -1.08 16.04
C ALA A 212 7.69 -1.02 14.58
N ILE A 213 7.10 -2.10 14.04
CA ILE A 213 6.50 -2.13 12.70
C ILE A 213 5.31 -1.17 12.62
N VAL A 214 4.40 -1.21 13.60
CA VAL A 214 3.24 -0.30 13.72
C VAL A 214 3.66 1.17 13.63
N ARG A 215 4.68 1.58 14.38
CA ARG A 215 5.22 2.95 14.35
C ARG A 215 5.99 3.26 13.07
N LYS A 216 6.73 2.30 12.50
CA LYS A 216 7.46 2.44 11.23
C LYS A 216 6.54 2.77 10.07
N PHE A 217 5.38 2.11 9.99
CA PHE A 217 4.34 2.36 8.99
C PHE A 217 3.34 3.46 9.40
N GLN A 218 3.57 4.14 10.52
CA GLN A 218 2.73 5.23 11.05
C GLN A 218 1.25 4.82 11.13
N LEU A 219 0.98 3.62 11.67
CA LEU A 219 -0.38 3.09 11.86
C LEU A 219 -0.96 3.62 13.19
N PRO A 220 -2.12 4.31 13.18
CA PRO A 220 -2.72 4.86 14.39
C PRO A 220 -3.46 3.77 15.18
N GLU A 221 -2.88 3.27 16.27
CA GLU A 221 -3.57 2.33 17.18
C GLU A 221 -4.72 3.02 17.92
N ALA A 222 -4.42 4.11 18.64
CA ALA A 222 -5.40 4.85 19.43
C ALA A 222 -6.33 5.71 18.53
N PHE A 223 -7.59 5.82 18.95
CA PHE A 223 -8.54 6.81 18.42
C PHE A 223 -8.48 8.09 19.26
N GLN A 224 -8.80 9.24 18.66
CA GLN A 224 -8.90 10.50 19.39
C GLN A 224 -10.15 10.55 20.28
N GLU A 225 -10.11 11.32 21.36
CA GLU A 225 -11.20 11.42 22.35
C GLU A 225 -12.53 11.87 21.71
N GLU A 226 -12.49 12.78 20.74
CA GLU A 226 -13.67 13.23 19.98
C GLU A 226 -14.28 12.11 19.12
N VAL A 227 -13.45 11.23 18.55
CA VAL A 227 -13.88 10.07 17.74
C VAL A 227 -14.50 8.98 18.62
N LEU A 228 -13.95 8.77 19.81
CA LEU A 228 -14.51 7.84 20.80
C LEU A 228 -15.85 8.36 21.35
N ALA A 229 -15.94 9.66 21.68
CA ALA A 229 -17.18 10.27 22.15
C ALA A 229 -18.30 10.22 21.10
N GLU A 230 -17.99 10.33 19.81
CA GLU A 230 -18.96 10.13 18.73
C GLU A 230 -19.38 8.64 18.60
N ALA A 231 -18.44 7.70 18.74
CA ALA A 231 -18.73 6.26 18.71
C ALA A 231 -19.62 5.80 19.88
N ASP A 232 -19.35 6.30 21.09
CA ASP A 232 -20.09 5.99 22.31
C ASP A 232 -21.48 6.68 22.35
N ALA A 233 -21.70 7.72 21.54
CA ALA A 233 -23.00 8.34 21.34
C ALA A 233 -23.93 7.58 20.39
N ALA A 234 -23.41 6.58 19.64
CA ALA A 234 -24.24 5.73 18.80
C ALA A 234 -25.11 4.77 19.65
N PRO A 235 -26.36 4.44 19.25
CA PRO A 235 -27.24 3.61 20.06
C PRO A 235 -26.70 2.18 20.25
N ASP A 236 -27.06 1.53 21.37
CA ASP A 236 -26.81 0.09 21.60
C ASP A 236 -27.81 -0.81 20.84
N SER A 237 -28.99 -0.26 20.52
CA SER A 237 -30.11 -0.94 19.88
C SER A 237 -30.91 0.02 19.00
N ILE A 238 -31.32 -0.45 17.83
CA ILE A 238 -32.22 0.24 16.91
C ILE A 238 -33.65 0.24 17.47
N SER A 239 -34.40 1.32 17.25
CA SER A 239 -35.81 1.43 17.68
C SER A 239 -36.80 1.11 16.55
N GLU A 240 -38.02 0.67 16.90
CA GLU A 240 -39.04 0.33 15.89
C GLU A 240 -39.55 1.60 15.18
N GLU A 241 -39.66 2.70 15.91
CA GLU A 241 -39.97 4.04 15.39
C GLU A 241 -38.92 4.53 14.37
N GLU A 242 -37.65 4.18 14.58
CA GLU A 242 -36.54 4.52 13.69
C GLU A 242 -36.54 3.67 12.41
N ILE A 243 -36.87 2.38 12.51
CA ILE A 243 -37.06 1.48 11.35
C ILE A 243 -38.19 2.00 10.46
N ILE A 244 -39.35 2.28 11.07
CA ILE A 244 -40.54 2.77 10.39
C ILE A 244 -40.29 4.19 9.81
N GLY A 245 -39.68 5.07 10.60
CA GLY A 245 -39.40 6.46 10.20
C GLY A 245 -38.41 6.59 9.04
N GLN A 246 -37.50 5.61 8.88
CA GLN A 246 -36.60 5.52 7.71
C GLN A 246 -37.20 4.76 6.52
N GLY A 247 -38.41 4.20 6.63
CA GLY A 247 -39.04 3.43 5.56
C GLY A 247 -38.29 2.14 5.17
N ARG A 248 -37.48 1.59 6.08
CA ARG A 248 -36.61 0.43 5.80
C ARG A 248 -37.42 -0.83 5.49
N ARG A 249 -36.96 -1.63 4.52
CA ARG A 249 -37.55 -2.95 4.25
C ARG A 249 -37.29 -3.88 5.43
N ASP A 250 -38.35 -4.40 6.05
CA ASP A 250 -38.23 -5.40 7.11
C ASP A 250 -37.96 -6.78 6.50
N LEU A 251 -36.81 -7.36 6.86
CA LEU A 251 -36.37 -8.70 6.46
C LEU A 251 -36.16 -9.61 7.68
N ARG A 252 -36.58 -9.21 8.89
CA ARG A 252 -36.33 -9.93 10.15
C ARG A 252 -36.99 -11.31 10.24
N SER A 253 -37.90 -11.63 9.30
CA SER A 253 -38.54 -12.93 9.15
C SER A 253 -37.81 -13.88 8.19
N LYS A 254 -36.81 -13.42 7.43
CA LYS A 254 -36.03 -14.24 6.50
C LYS A 254 -34.94 -15.04 7.22
N ARG A 255 -34.59 -16.20 6.65
CA ARG A 255 -33.44 -17.03 7.09
C ARG A 255 -32.14 -16.45 6.55
N ILE A 256 -31.64 -15.42 7.21
CA ILE A 256 -30.38 -14.75 6.89
C ILE A 256 -29.30 -15.20 7.88
N VAL A 257 -28.09 -15.50 7.41
CA VAL A 257 -26.94 -15.95 8.23
C VAL A 257 -25.67 -15.19 7.87
N THR A 258 -24.75 -15.02 8.82
CA THR A 258 -23.34 -14.68 8.53
C THR A 258 -22.53 -15.97 8.45
N ILE A 259 -21.44 -16.00 7.68
CA ILE A 259 -20.53 -17.16 7.60
C ILE A 259 -19.10 -16.63 7.58
N ASP A 260 -18.40 -16.76 8.72
CA ASP A 260 -17.15 -16.04 8.97
C ASP A 260 -16.01 -16.96 9.43
N GLY A 261 -14.82 -16.39 9.66
CA GLY A 261 -13.77 -17.06 10.44
C GLY A 261 -14.15 -17.11 11.93
N GLU A 262 -13.72 -18.14 12.65
CA GLU A 262 -14.00 -18.35 14.07
C GLU A 262 -13.70 -17.10 14.92
N ASP A 263 -12.57 -16.46 14.61
CA ASP A 263 -11.99 -15.31 15.34
C ASP A 263 -12.66 -13.95 15.03
N ALA A 264 -13.47 -13.85 13.96
CA ALA A 264 -14.01 -12.60 13.41
C ALA A 264 -15.11 -11.96 14.28
N LYS A 265 -15.15 -10.63 14.38
CA LYS A 265 -16.08 -9.87 15.25
C LYS A 265 -16.77 -8.71 14.52
N ASP A 266 -16.08 -8.20 13.53
CA ASP A 266 -16.43 -7.24 12.49
C ASP A 266 -17.20 -7.91 11.35
N LEU A 267 -18.38 -8.48 11.66
CA LEU A 267 -19.23 -9.19 10.70
C LEU A 267 -19.89 -8.19 9.74
N ASP A 268 -19.27 -7.98 8.58
CA ASP A 268 -19.69 -7.03 7.52
C ASP A 268 -20.96 -7.49 6.77
N ASP A 269 -21.08 -8.79 6.48
CA ASP A 269 -22.04 -9.34 5.52
C ASP A 269 -22.90 -10.50 6.05
N ALA A 270 -24.09 -10.64 5.48
CA ALA A 270 -25.02 -11.73 5.75
C ALA A 270 -25.81 -12.09 4.49
N VAL A 271 -26.16 -13.37 4.33
CA VAL A 271 -26.72 -13.91 3.09
C VAL A 271 -27.94 -14.82 3.30
N ASN A 272 -28.79 -14.91 2.28
CA ASN A 272 -29.84 -15.92 2.12
C ASN A 272 -30.00 -16.29 0.63
N VAL A 273 -30.50 -17.51 0.33
CA VAL A 273 -30.80 -17.95 -1.04
C VAL A 273 -32.18 -18.60 -1.10
N GLU A 274 -33.09 -18.02 -1.87
CA GLU A 274 -34.49 -18.42 -2.02
C GLU A 274 -34.75 -18.97 -3.43
N LEU A 275 -35.49 -20.07 -3.55
CA LEU A 275 -36.04 -20.52 -4.84
C LEU A 275 -37.42 -19.88 -5.03
N LEU A 276 -37.65 -19.26 -6.19
CA LEU A 276 -38.87 -18.53 -6.50
C LEU A 276 -39.90 -19.39 -7.26
N GLU A 277 -41.16 -18.98 -7.24
CA GLU A 277 -42.28 -19.69 -7.90
C GLU A 277 -42.11 -19.84 -9.43
N ASN A 278 -41.31 -18.96 -10.06
CA ASN A 278 -40.98 -18.99 -11.48
C ASN A 278 -39.77 -19.91 -11.81
N GLY A 279 -39.14 -20.53 -10.81
CA GLY A 279 -37.94 -21.37 -10.96
C GLY A 279 -36.61 -20.60 -10.89
N ASN A 280 -36.63 -19.26 -10.86
CA ASN A 280 -35.43 -18.46 -10.66
C ASN A 280 -34.92 -18.56 -9.22
N ILE A 281 -33.63 -18.27 -9.02
CA ILE A 281 -33.01 -18.24 -7.68
C ILE A 281 -32.77 -16.79 -7.28
N ARG A 282 -33.21 -16.40 -6.09
CA ARG A 282 -32.90 -15.09 -5.48
C ARG A 282 -31.80 -15.23 -4.45
N LEU A 283 -30.72 -14.48 -4.64
CA LEU A 283 -29.65 -14.28 -3.66
C LEU A 283 -29.87 -12.93 -2.98
N GLY A 284 -29.99 -12.91 -1.65
CA GLY A 284 -29.88 -11.69 -0.87
C GLY A 284 -28.49 -11.55 -0.27
N VAL A 285 -27.89 -10.38 -0.44
CA VAL A 285 -26.64 -9.97 0.21
C VAL A 285 -26.94 -8.71 1.02
N HIS A 286 -26.76 -8.80 2.33
CA HIS A 286 -27.13 -7.78 3.31
C HIS A 286 -25.86 -7.29 4.03
N ILE A 287 -25.44 -6.07 3.76
CA ILE A 287 -24.18 -5.50 4.25
C ILE A 287 -24.46 -4.50 5.37
N ALA A 288 -23.64 -4.52 6.42
CA ALA A 288 -23.69 -3.59 7.55
C ALA A 288 -23.82 -2.13 7.11
N ASP A 289 -24.86 -1.44 7.56
CA ASP A 289 -25.15 -0.05 7.14
C ASP A 289 -24.31 0.99 7.91
N VAL A 290 -22.99 0.90 7.75
CA VAL A 290 -22.03 1.80 8.41
C VAL A 290 -22.26 3.26 8.01
N SER A 291 -22.76 3.52 6.79
CA SER A 291 -23.14 4.86 6.32
C SER A 291 -24.20 5.56 7.17
N TYR A 292 -25.02 4.79 7.89
CA TYR A 292 -26.02 5.33 8.79
C TYR A 292 -25.40 5.92 10.07
N TYR A 293 -24.32 5.33 10.56
CA TYR A 293 -23.64 5.73 11.80
C TYR A 293 -22.48 6.69 11.55
N VAL A 294 -21.72 6.50 10.46
CA VAL A 294 -20.53 7.30 10.12
C VAL A 294 -20.87 8.28 8.98
N ARG A 295 -21.31 9.49 9.35
CA ARG A 295 -21.79 10.54 8.43
C ARG A 295 -20.66 11.39 7.88
N GLU A 296 -20.82 11.94 6.67
CA GLU A 296 -19.77 12.76 6.03
C GLU A 296 -19.39 13.98 6.90
N GLY A 297 -18.08 14.21 7.07
CA GLY A 297 -17.52 15.36 7.76
C GLY A 297 -17.51 15.27 9.29
N THR A 298 -17.88 14.15 9.90
CA THR A 298 -17.77 13.94 11.35
C THR A 298 -16.38 13.45 11.77
N ALA A 299 -16.11 13.34 13.07
CA ALA A 299 -14.81 12.90 13.57
C ALA A 299 -14.57 11.41 13.22
N LEU A 300 -15.60 10.57 13.33
CA LEU A 300 -15.59 9.19 12.84
C LEU A 300 -15.26 9.10 11.35
N ASP A 301 -15.81 9.97 10.52
CA ASP A 301 -15.56 9.98 9.07
C ASP A 301 -14.13 10.40 8.72
N ILE A 302 -13.67 11.52 9.31
CA ILE A 302 -12.32 12.04 9.09
C ILE A 302 -11.28 10.98 9.51
N GLU A 303 -11.50 10.27 10.62
CA GLU A 303 -10.60 9.22 11.08
C GLU A 303 -10.70 7.94 10.23
N ALA A 304 -11.91 7.55 9.79
CA ALA A 304 -12.09 6.43 8.87
C ALA A 304 -11.39 6.69 7.52
N TYR A 305 -11.49 7.92 7.00
CA TYR A 305 -10.72 8.38 5.85
C TYR A 305 -9.22 8.26 6.12
N ASN A 306 -8.71 8.90 7.18
CA ASN A 306 -7.28 8.89 7.52
C ASN A 306 -6.69 7.46 7.60
N ARG A 307 -7.45 6.51 8.16
CA ARG A 307 -7.07 5.09 8.25
C ARG A 307 -7.16 4.39 6.89
N GLY A 308 -8.23 4.63 6.13
CA GLY A 308 -8.51 4.06 4.80
C GLY A 308 -8.99 2.61 4.81
N CYS A 309 -8.40 1.77 5.68
CA CYS A 309 -8.83 0.41 5.96
C CYS A 309 -8.40 -0.04 7.37
N SER A 310 -8.93 -1.17 7.83
CA SER A 310 -8.34 -1.93 8.95
C SER A 310 -7.02 -2.59 8.51
N VAL A 311 -6.15 -2.92 9.47
CA VAL A 311 -4.89 -3.64 9.25
C VAL A 311 -4.86 -4.89 10.16
N TYR A 312 -4.59 -6.05 9.59
CA TYR A 312 -4.69 -7.36 10.25
C TYR A 312 -3.30 -7.96 10.49
N LEU A 313 -2.62 -7.48 11.54
CA LEU A 313 -1.31 -7.95 11.96
C LEU A 313 -1.40 -9.31 12.69
N THR A 314 -0.28 -10.02 12.79
CA THR A 314 -0.26 -11.41 13.30
C THR A 314 -0.74 -11.58 14.75
N ASP A 315 -0.64 -10.54 15.60
CA ASP A 315 -1.13 -10.57 16.99
C ASP A 315 -2.38 -9.71 17.24
N ARG A 316 -2.70 -8.76 16.34
CA ARG A 316 -3.72 -7.73 16.58
C ARG A 316 -4.32 -7.18 15.29
N VAL A 317 -5.54 -6.65 15.40
CA VAL A 317 -6.15 -5.82 14.35
C VAL A 317 -6.07 -4.36 14.76
N ILE A 318 -5.63 -3.49 13.86
CA ILE A 318 -5.79 -2.03 13.99
C ILE A 318 -7.03 -1.66 13.16
N PRO A 319 -8.20 -1.41 13.78
CA PRO A 319 -9.45 -1.27 13.04
C PRO A 319 -9.58 0.13 12.42
N MET A 320 -10.32 0.20 11.30
CA MET A 320 -10.74 1.47 10.69
C MET A 320 -11.71 2.27 11.57
N LEU A 321 -12.56 1.58 12.33
CA LEU A 321 -13.62 2.16 13.15
C LEU A 321 -13.56 1.64 14.61
N PRO A 322 -13.88 2.48 15.62
CA PRO A 322 -13.88 2.07 17.02
C PRO A 322 -14.74 0.82 17.27
N HIS A 323 -14.29 -0.07 18.17
CA HIS A 323 -14.96 -1.35 18.45
C HIS A 323 -16.43 -1.22 18.86
N ARG A 324 -16.83 -0.08 19.44
CA ARG A 324 -18.23 0.24 19.78
C ARG A 324 -19.16 0.28 18.55
N LEU A 325 -18.59 0.56 17.37
CA LEU A 325 -19.25 0.42 16.07
C LEU A 325 -18.90 -0.91 15.41
N SER A 326 -17.61 -1.16 15.17
CA SER A 326 -17.13 -2.26 14.31
C SER A 326 -17.47 -3.64 14.84
N ASN A 327 -17.41 -3.88 16.15
CA ASN A 327 -17.84 -5.14 16.77
C ASN A 327 -19.28 -5.06 17.33
N GLY A 328 -19.83 -3.85 17.43
CA GLY A 328 -21.05 -3.53 18.17
C GLY A 328 -22.29 -3.36 17.29
N ILE A 329 -22.68 -2.11 17.03
CA ILE A 329 -23.93 -1.77 16.35
C ILE A 329 -23.89 -1.96 14.81
N CYS A 330 -22.71 -1.88 14.20
CA CYS A 330 -22.55 -2.15 12.76
C CYS A 330 -22.48 -3.65 12.46
N SER A 331 -21.69 -4.41 13.23
CA SER A 331 -21.53 -5.86 13.04
C SER A 331 -22.86 -6.60 13.12
N LEU A 332 -23.09 -7.51 12.16
CA LEU A 332 -24.33 -8.28 11.95
C LEU A 332 -24.52 -9.44 12.95
N ASN A 333 -24.23 -9.14 14.21
CA ASN A 333 -24.29 -10.02 15.38
C ASN A 333 -25.56 -10.91 15.42
N PRO A 334 -25.43 -12.17 15.89
CA PRO A 334 -26.48 -13.17 15.79
C PRO A 334 -27.76 -12.78 16.57
N ARG A 335 -28.91 -12.92 15.91
CA ARG A 335 -30.27 -12.83 16.49
C ARG A 335 -30.66 -11.48 17.12
N VAL A 336 -29.90 -10.43 16.84
CA VAL A 336 -30.26 -9.04 17.14
C VAL A 336 -30.62 -8.28 15.88
N ASP A 337 -31.47 -7.26 16.02
CA ASP A 337 -31.91 -6.44 14.89
C ASP A 337 -30.75 -5.53 14.43
N ARG A 338 -30.53 -5.45 13.12
CA ARG A 338 -29.40 -4.73 12.52
C ARG A 338 -29.80 -4.02 11.22
N LEU A 339 -29.27 -2.81 11.05
CA LEU A 339 -29.48 -2.00 9.84
C LEU A 339 -28.53 -2.45 8.74
N THR A 340 -29.05 -2.66 7.53
CA THR A 340 -28.26 -3.10 6.37
C THR A 340 -28.56 -2.30 5.12
N MET A 341 -27.55 -2.16 4.26
CA MET A 341 -27.70 -1.87 2.84
C MET A 341 -27.74 -3.22 2.11
N SER A 342 -28.85 -3.51 1.42
CA SER A 342 -29.11 -4.80 0.80
C SER A 342 -29.04 -4.74 -0.72
N CYS A 343 -28.58 -5.83 -1.33
CA CYS A 343 -28.72 -6.13 -2.74
C CYS A 343 -29.41 -7.50 -2.87
N GLU A 344 -30.65 -7.52 -3.36
CA GLU A 344 -31.34 -8.76 -3.75
C GLU A 344 -31.23 -8.94 -5.27
N MET A 345 -30.70 -10.08 -5.72
CA MET A 345 -30.43 -10.41 -7.12
C MET A 345 -31.22 -11.65 -7.54
N GLU A 346 -31.98 -11.57 -8.64
CA GLU A 346 -32.72 -12.70 -9.20
C GLU A 346 -32.01 -13.26 -10.44
N PHE A 347 -31.62 -14.54 -10.36
CA PHE A 347 -30.88 -15.27 -11.38
C PHE A 347 -31.78 -16.23 -12.16
N ASP A 348 -31.71 -16.19 -13.48
CA ASP A 348 -32.33 -17.19 -14.36
C ASP A 348 -31.56 -18.52 -14.38
N GLU A 349 -32.07 -19.52 -15.11
CA GLU A 349 -31.40 -20.81 -15.30
C GLU A 349 -29.94 -20.67 -15.82
N ASN A 350 -29.68 -19.63 -16.63
CA ASN A 350 -28.39 -19.28 -17.22
C ASN A 350 -27.48 -18.47 -16.29
N LEU A 351 -27.91 -18.17 -15.06
CA LEU A 351 -27.22 -17.35 -14.06
C LEU A 351 -27.01 -15.90 -14.53
N LYS A 352 -27.90 -15.38 -15.38
CA LYS A 352 -27.99 -13.95 -15.66
C LYS A 352 -28.84 -13.32 -14.56
N VAL A 353 -28.37 -12.21 -13.99
CA VAL A 353 -29.24 -11.30 -13.23
C VAL A 353 -30.32 -10.78 -14.19
N VAL A 354 -31.57 -11.12 -13.91
CA VAL A 354 -32.76 -10.70 -14.70
C VAL A 354 -33.56 -9.61 -13.99
N ASN A 355 -33.42 -9.50 -12.68
CA ASN A 355 -33.90 -8.40 -11.85
C ASN A 355 -32.95 -8.22 -10.65
N HIS A 356 -32.79 -6.99 -10.16
CA HIS A 356 -32.10 -6.72 -8.90
C HIS A 356 -32.66 -5.48 -8.22
N GLU A 357 -32.59 -5.46 -6.89
CA GLU A 357 -33.02 -4.33 -6.06
C GLU A 357 -31.95 -4.00 -5.03
N ILE A 358 -31.58 -2.72 -4.94
CA ILE A 358 -30.65 -2.18 -3.93
C ILE A 358 -31.45 -1.27 -3.00
N PHE A 359 -31.43 -1.51 -1.69
CA PHE A 359 -32.30 -0.82 -0.73
C PHE A 359 -31.79 -0.86 0.71
N THR A 360 -32.24 0.09 1.54
CA THR A 360 -32.01 0.10 2.99
C THR A 360 -33.03 -0.80 3.69
N SER A 361 -32.56 -1.57 4.66
CA SER A 361 -33.36 -2.60 5.34
C SER A 361 -32.99 -2.75 6.81
N VAL A 362 -33.76 -3.59 7.50
CA VAL A 362 -33.43 -4.17 8.81
C VAL A 362 -33.49 -5.70 8.72
N ILE A 363 -32.46 -6.37 9.21
CA ILE A 363 -32.37 -7.84 9.30
C ILE A 363 -32.32 -8.29 10.75
N LYS A 364 -32.53 -9.59 10.97
CA LYS A 364 -32.27 -10.29 12.23
C LYS A 364 -31.67 -11.65 11.87
N THR A 365 -30.36 -11.80 12.03
CA THR A 365 -29.64 -13.02 11.60
C THR A 365 -30.09 -14.23 12.42
N SER A 366 -30.32 -15.37 11.77
CA SER A 366 -30.76 -16.62 12.43
C SER A 366 -29.63 -17.24 13.26
N GLU A 367 -28.42 -17.25 12.70
CA GLU A 367 -27.20 -17.77 13.30
C GLU A 367 -25.98 -17.00 12.76
N ARG A 368 -24.88 -16.96 13.55
CA ARG A 368 -23.51 -16.70 13.08
C ARG A 368 -22.87 -18.06 12.83
N MET A 369 -22.63 -18.42 11.58
CA MET A 369 -21.90 -19.63 11.22
C MET A 369 -20.40 -19.36 11.17
N THR A 370 -19.61 -20.43 11.03
CA THR A 370 -18.20 -20.30 10.63
C THR A 370 -17.91 -21.17 9.40
N TYR A 371 -16.90 -20.81 8.63
CA TYR A 371 -16.51 -21.57 7.44
C TYR A 371 -16.25 -23.05 7.76
N THR A 372 -15.51 -23.36 8.84
CA THR A 372 -15.28 -24.74 9.33
C THR A 372 -16.59 -25.52 9.53
N ASN A 373 -17.59 -24.90 10.15
CA ASN A 373 -18.87 -25.56 10.42
C ASN A 373 -19.67 -25.79 9.14
N VAL A 374 -19.73 -24.81 8.24
CA VAL A 374 -20.46 -24.95 6.95
C VAL A 374 -19.79 -25.97 6.04
N ARG A 375 -18.45 -25.96 5.96
CA ARG A 375 -17.67 -26.99 5.27
C ARG A 375 -18.03 -28.39 5.77
N LYS A 376 -17.90 -28.63 7.08
CA LYS A 376 -18.21 -29.90 7.73
C LYS A 376 -19.66 -30.37 7.48
N LEU A 377 -20.62 -29.44 7.49
CA LEU A 377 -22.04 -29.74 7.24
C LEU A 377 -22.28 -30.20 5.80
N LEU A 378 -21.61 -29.59 4.82
CA LEU A 378 -21.74 -29.94 3.40
C LEU A 378 -20.99 -31.23 3.04
N THR A 379 -19.76 -31.42 3.54
CA THR A 379 -18.96 -32.62 3.26
C THR A 379 -19.40 -33.87 4.02
N GLY A 380 -20.27 -33.72 5.03
CA GLY A 380 -20.70 -34.81 5.92
C GLY A 380 -19.68 -35.18 7.01
N GLU A 381 -18.65 -34.35 7.22
CA GLU A 381 -17.69 -34.46 8.34
C GLU A 381 -18.28 -34.00 9.69
N ALA A 382 -19.41 -33.28 9.69
CA ALA A 382 -20.01 -32.70 10.88
C ALA A 382 -20.42 -33.74 11.93
N GLU A 383 -20.08 -33.47 13.17
CA GLU A 383 -20.49 -34.25 14.34
C GLU A 383 -22.04 -34.29 14.45
N PRO A 384 -22.67 -35.41 14.86
CA PRO A 384 -24.13 -35.55 14.82
C PRO A 384 -24.91 -34.44 15.56
N GLU A 385 -24.38 -33.92 16.67
CA GLU A 385 -24.95 -32.82 17.43
C GLU A 385 -24.95 -31.48 16.64
N ILE A 386 -23.93 -31.26 15.80
CA ILE A 386 -23.83 -30.10 14.90
C ILE A 386 -24.84 -30.26 13.75
N VAL A 387 -24.98 -31.47 13.20
CA VAL A 387 -25.99 -31.78 12.17
C VAL A 387 -27.41 -31.58 12.70
N GLU A 388 -27.71 -32.06 13.91
CA GLU A 388 -29.03 -31.88 14.54
C GLU A 388 -29.32 -30.39 14.82
N ARG A 389 -28.36 -29.66 15.41
CA ARG A 389 -28.50 -28.21 15.71
C ARG A 389 -28.80 -27.38 14.46
N TYR A 390 -28.15 -27.67 13.34
CA TYR A 390 -28.26 -26.87 12.11
C TYR A 390 -29.12 -27.52 11.01
N ALA A 391 -29.83 -28.61 11.30
CA ALA A 391 -30.69 -29.32 10.36
C ALA A 391 -31.70 -28.40 9.64
N TYR A 392 -32.17 -27.35 10.31
CA TYR A 392 -33.12 -26.39 9.75
C TYR A 392 -32.52 -25.48 8.64
N LEU A 393 -31.19 -25.33 8.59
CA LEU A 393 -30.45 -24.55 7.57
C LEU A 393 -29.84 -25.42 6.46
N MET A 394 -29.84 -26.76 6.61
CA MET A 394 -29.14 -27.68 5.72
C MET A 394 -29.54 -27.55 4.24
N GLU A 395 -30.83 -27.40 3.95
CA GLU A 395 -31.32 -27.20 2.57
C GLU A 395 -30.99 -25.81 2.01
N ASP A 396 -30.74 -24.83 2.88
CA ASP A 396 -30.36 -23.48 2.48
C ASP A 396 -28.85 -23.43 2.16
N PHE A 397 -28.00 -24.09 2.96
CA PHE A 397 -26.57 -24.26 2.65
C PHE A 397 -26.32 -25.04 1.34
N LYS A 398 -27.06 -26.12 1.07
CA LYS A 398 -26.97 -26.86 -0.21
C LYS A 398 -27.32 -25.99 -1.41
N ARG A 399 -28.36 -25.15 -1.28
CA ARG A 399 -28.78 -24.22 -2.34
C ARG A 399 -27.76 -23.11 -2.56
N MET A 400 -27.10 -22.67 -1.48
CA MET A 400 -25.96 -21.76 -1.56
C MET A 400 -24.77 -22.42 -2.27
N GLU A 401 -24.40 -23.66 -1.93
CA GLU A 401 -23.33 -24.42 -2.58
C GLU A 401 -23.58 -24.59 -4.09
N GLU A 402 -24.80 -25.01 -4.47
CA GLU A 402 -25.18 -25.17 -5.87
C GLU A 402 -25.08 -23.83 -6.64
N LEU A 403 -25.62 -22.75 -6.07
CA LEU A 403 -25.57 -21.42 -6.68
C LEU A 403 -24.12 -20.93 -6.81
N SER A 404 -23.29 -21.04 -5.78
CA SER A 404 -21.90 -20.58 -5.84
C SER A 404 -21.06 -21.41 -6.80
N ALA A 405 -21.20 -22.74 -6.83
CA ALA A 405 -20.49 -23.58 -7.80
C ALA A 405 -20.90 -23.25 -9.25
N ARG A 406 -22.18 -22.94 -9.47
CA ARG A 406 -22.72 -22.46 -10.75
C ARG A 406 -22.16 -21.07 -11.12
N LEU A 407 -22.14 -20.11 -10.20
CA LEU A 407 -21.55 -18.77 -10.40
C LEU A 407 -20.05 -18.84 -10.70
N ARG A 408 -19.27 -19.61 -9.92
CA ARG A 408 -17.83 -19.86 -10.19
C ARG A 408 -17.61 -20.42 -11.58
N SER A 409 -18.42 -21.41 -11.97
CA SER A 409 -18.38 -22.01 -13.31
C SER A 409 -18.64 -21.00 -14.43
N ARG A 410 -19.47 -19.97 -14.19
CA ARG A 410 -19.71 -18.86 -15.12
C ARG A 410 -18.55 -17.85 -15.11
N ARG A 411 -18.02 -17.48 -13.94
CA ARG A 411 -16.86 -16.58 -13.75
C ARG A 411 -15.60 -17.11 -14.43
N MET A 412 -15.30 -18.40 -14.30
CA MET A 412 -14.17 -19.05 -14.98
C MET A 412 -14.38 -19.17 -16.50
N LYS A 413 -15.61 -19.45 -16.97
CA LYS A 413 -15.94 -19.45 -18.42
C LYS A 413 -15.80 -18.06 -19.06
N ARG A 414 -16.14 -16.99 -18.32
CA ARG A 414 -15.90 -15.59 -18.72
C ARG A 414 -14.40 -15.28 -18.84
N GLY A 415 -13.58 -15.97 -18.05
CA GLY A 415 -12.12 -15.92 -18.13
C GLY A 415 -11.42 -15.28 -16.94
N ALA A 416 -12.09 -15.19 -15.78
CA ALA A 416 -11.42 -14.79 -14.53
C ALA A 416 -10.19 -15.67 -14.26
N ILE A 417 -9.19 -15.10 -13.60
CA ILE A 417 -7.92 -15.75 -13.28
C ILE A 417 -7.94 -16.13 -11.80
N ASP A 418 -7.98 -17.43 -11.50
CA ASP A 418 -8.09 -17.99 -10.15
C ASP A 418 -6.71 -18.45 -9.68
N PHE A 419 -5.99 -17.53 -9.03
CA PHE A 419 -4.68 -17.80 -8.44
C PHE A 419 -4.83 -18.56 -7.11
N ASP A 420 -4.70 -19.89 -7.18
CA ASP A 420 -4.83 -20.79 -6.04
C ASP A 420 -3.51 -20.87 -5.22
N PHE A 421 -3.15 -19.76 -4.57
CA PHE A 421 -1.94 -19.67 -3.74
C PHE A 421 -2.22 -20.07 -2.28
N GLU A 422 -1.35 -20.90 -1.72
CA GLU A 422 -1.37 -21.30 -0.31
C GLU A 422 -0.90 -20.14 0.59
N GLU A 423 -1.84 -19.41 1.22
CA GLU A 423 -1.53 -18.41 2.25
C GLU A 423 -1.10 -19.07 3.57
N SER A 424 -0.41 -18.32 4.44
CA SER A 424 0.00 -18.79 5.77
C SER A 424 -0.92 -18.26 6.88
N LYS A 425 -1.31 -19.14 7.82
CA LYS A 425 -1.82 -18.74 9.14
C LYS A 425 -0.75 -19.05 10.17
N ILE A 426 -0.07 -18.00 10.65
CA ILE A 426 0.84 -18.10 11.80
C ILE A 426 -0.01 -18.22 13.06
N ILE A 427 0.28 -19.23 13.89
CA ILE A 427 -0.38 -19.46 15.17
C ILE A 427 0.57 -18.95 16.27
N VAL A 428 0.09 -18.02 17.09
CA VAL A 428 0.84 -17.43 18.22
C VAL A 428 0.29 -17.90 19.58
N ASP A 429 1.16 -17.91 20.59
CA ASP A 429 0.77 -18.04 22.00
C ASP A 429 0.31 -16.69 22.60
N PRO A 430 -0.20 -16.66 23.86
CA PRO A 430 -0.66 -15.42 24.49
C PRO A 430 0.41 -14.35 24.71
N ASP A 431 1.70 -14.70 24.62
CA ASP A 431 2.83 -13.76 24.71
C ASP A 431 3.27 -13.24 23.33
N GLY A 432 2.56 -13.62 22.25
CA GLY A 432 2.82 -13.19 20.88
C GLY A 432 4.00 -13.90 20.20
N LYS A 433 4.46 -15.04 20.74
CA LYS A 433 5.48 -15.88 20.10
C LYS A 433 4.80 -16.86 19.14
N PRO A 434 5.32 -17.05 17.91
CA PRO A 434 4.80 -18.06 17.00
C PRO A 434 5.12 -19.46 17.51
N ILE A 435 4.09 -20.30 17.58
CA ILE A 435 4.18 -21.71 17.99
C ILE A 435 4.03 -22.66 16.80
N ASP A 436 3.33 -22.25 15.74
CA ASP A 436 3.21 -23.01 14.50
C ASP A 436 2.92 -22.09 13.29
N ILE A 437 3.13 -22.60 12.08
CA ILE A 437 2.78 -21.94 10.82
C ILE A 437 2.11 -22.97 9.92
N VAL A 438 0.82 -22.79 9.67
CA VAL A 438 0.01 -23.72 8.88
C VAL A 438 -0.46 -23.07 7.59
N LYS A 439 -0.74 -23.89 6.55
CA LYS A 439 -1.40 -23.40 5.34
C LYS A 439 -2.85 -23.02 5.65
N ARG A 440 -3.33 -21.96 5.01
CA ARG A 440 -4.73 -21.53 5.07
C ARG A 440 -5.54 -22.31 4.01
N GLU A 441 -6.45 -23.17 4.45
CA GLU A 441 -7.40 -23.82 3.53
C GLU A 441 -8.43 -22.80 2.99
N ARG A 442 -8.71 -22.84 1.68
CA ARG A 442 -9.83 -22.14 1.03
C ARG A 442 -10.89 -23.17 0.69
N SER A 443 -11.85 -23.38 1.59
CA SER A 443 -12.85 -24.45 1.44
C SER A 443 -14.08 -24.01 0.64
N VAL A 444 -15.04 -24.93 0.48
CA VAL A 444 -16.34 -24.64 -0.17
C VAL A 444 -17.09 -23.48 0.51
N ALA A 445 -16.93 -23.29 1.82
CA ALA A 445 -17.62 -22.23 2.56
C ALA A 445 -17.04 -20.83 2.26
N GLU A 446 -15.71 -20.68 2.21
CA GLU A 446 -15.06 -19.44 1.79
C GLU A 446 -15.39 -19.13 0.32
N MET A 447 -15.29 -20.12 -0.57
CA MET A 447 -15.61 -19.96 -2.00
C MET A 447 -17.08 -19.60 -2.23
N MET A 448 -18.00 -20.08 -1.38
CA MET A 448 -19.42 -19.76 -1.44
C MET A 448 -19.68 -18.28 -1.20
N ILE A 449 -19.15 -17.74 -0.09
CA ILE A 449 -19.28 -16.32 0.25
C ILE A 449 -18.53 -15.45 -0.78
N GLU A 450 -17.37 -15.88 -1.27
CA GLU A 450 -16.61 -15.19 -2.33
C GLU A 450 -17.48 -14.91 -3.57
N GLU A 451 -18.16 -15.92 -4.13
CA GLU A 451 -19.02 -15.74 -5.31
C GLU A 451 -20.23 -14.84 -5.05
N PHE A 452 -20.81 -14.86 -3.84
CA PHE A 452 -21.95 -14.00 -3.49
C PHE A 452 -21.55 -12.54 -3.33
N MET A 453 -20.41 -12.29 -2.68
CA MET A 453 -19.87 -10.93 -2.55
C MET A 453 -19.42 -10.37 -3.90
N LEU A 454 -18.84 -11.21 -4.77
CA LEU A 454 -18.51 -10.83 -6.15
C LEU A 454 -19.78 -10.48 -6.96
N ALA A 455 -20.83 -11.29 -6.88
CA ALA A 455 -22.10 -11.01 -7.56
C ALA A 455 -22.72 -9.67 -7.13
N ALA A 456 -22.71 -9.37 -5.82
CA ALA A 456 -23.18 -8.09 -5.30
C ALA A 456 -22.29 -6.92 -5.77
N ASN A 457 -20.96 -7.08 -5.67
CA ASN A 457 -19.97 -6.09 -6.11
C ASN A 457 -20.07 -5.74 -7.60
N GLU A 458 -20.25 -6.73 -8.49
CA GLU A 458 -20.47 -6.51 -9.92
C GLU A 458 -21.83 -5.81 -10.18
N THR A 459 -22.92 -6.28 -9.56
CA THR A 459 -24.27 -5.74 -9.76
C THR A 459 -24.41 -4.29 -9.29
N VAL A 460 -23.83 -3.96 -8.12
CA VAL A 460 -23.82 -2.59 -7.59
C VAL A 460 -22.97 -1.67 -8.49
N ALA A 461 -21.80 -2.13 -8.92
CA ALA A 461 -20.93 -1.34 -9.81
C ALA A 461 -21.59 -1.06 -11.17
N GLU A 462 -22.23 -2.07 -11.79
CA GLU A 462 -22.95 -1.89 -13.05
C GLU A 462 -24.12 -0.91 -12.90
N HIS A 463 -24.94 -1.06 -11.85
CA HIS A 463 -26.12 -0.23 -11.64
C HIS A 463 -25.78 1.26 -11.47
N PHE A 464 -24.79 1.59 -10.64
CA PHE A 464 -24.38 2.99 -10.41
C PHE A 464 -23.56 3.58 -11.57
N SER A 465 -22.84 2.74 -12.32
CA SER A 465 -22.20 3.12 -13.60
C SER A 465 -23.24 3.59 -14.63
N TRP A 466 -24.31 2.81 -14.86
CA TRP A 466 -25.37 3.19 -15.81
C TRP A 466 -26.14 4.45 -15.39
N MET A 467 -26.30 4.69 -14.09
CA MET A 467 -26.88 5.94 -13.56
C MET A 467 -25.91 7.15 -13.63
N LYS A 468 -24.64 6.93 -14.01
CA LYS A 468 -23.58 7.97 -14.10
C LYS A 468 -23.35 8.74 -12.81
N VAL A 469 -23.54 8.07 -11.67
CA VAL A 469 -23.31 8.62 -10.34
C VAL A 469 -21.81 8.61 -10.04
N PRO A 470 -21.22 9.62 -9.39
CA PRO A 470 -19.81 9.59 -8.98
C PRO A 470 -19.57 8.45 -8.00
N PHE A 471 -18.64 7.56 -8.31
CA PHE A 471 -18.48 6.28 -7.62
C PHE A 471 -17.00 5.90 -7.49
N LEU A 472 -16.71 4.84 -6.73
CA LEU A 472 -15.39 4.23 -6.63
C LEU A 472 -15.42 2.83 -7.23
N TYR A 473 -14.54 2.59 -8.19
CA TYR A 473 -14.36 1.29 -8.83
C TYR A 473 -13.08 0.64 -8.34
N ARG A 474 -13.10 -0.69 -8.22
CA ARG A 474 -11.91 -1.49 -7.95
C ARG A 474 -11.39 -1.98 -9.30
N VAL A 475 -10.40 -1.28 -9.83
CA VAL A 475 -9.88 -1.53 -11.19
C VAL A 475 -8.64 -2.43 -11.17
N HIS A 476 -8.51 -3.25 -12.21
CA HIS A 476 -7.30 -3.99 -12.55
C HIS A 476 -7.14 -3.89 -14.06
N GLU A 477 -6.32 -2.94 -14.50
CA GLU A 477 -6.01 -2.66 -15.91
C GLU A 477 -5.29 -3.85 -16.57
N ASP A 478 -5.27 -3.92 -17.91
CA ASP A 478 -4.49 -4.92 -18.66
C ASP A 478 -3.00 -4.97 -18.22
N PRO A 479 -2.37 -6.16 -18.18
CA PRO A 479 -0.96 -6.34 -17.90
C PRO A 479 -0.05 -5.50 -18.81
N ASP A 480 1.15 -5.20 -18.32
CA ASP A 480 2.17 -4.56 -19.17
C ASP A 480 2.61 -5.50 -20.31
N ALA A 481 2.72 -4.95 -21.52
CA ALA A 481 2.99 -5.73 -22.72
C ALA A 481 4.41 -6.33 -22.74
N GLU A 482 5.42 -5.66 -22.18
CA GLU A 482 6.78 -6.18 -22.12
C GLU A 482 6.87 -7.32 -21.07
N LYS A 483 6.32 -7.11 -19.88
CA LYS A 483 6.19 -8.16 -18.85
C LYS A 483 5.45 -9.39 -19.37
N LEU A 484 4.36 -9.18 -20.11
CA LEU A 484 3.54 -10.24 -20.66
C LEU A 484 4.28 -11.01 -21.78
N MET A 485 5.04 -10.34 -22.64
CA MET A 485 5.92 -10.99 -23.61
C MET A 485 7.03 -11.80 -22.94
N ASN A 486 7.67 -11.26 -21.91
CA ASN A 486 8.68 -11.97 -21.12
C ASN A 486 8.09 -13.21 -20.42
N PHE A 487 6.86 -13.14 -19.93
CA PHE A 487 6.13 -14.30 -19.42
C PHE A 487 5.85 -15.35 -20.51
N MET A 488 5.51 -14.94 -21.75
CA MET A 488 5.31 -15.88 -22.86
C MET A 488 6.61 -16.56 -23.31
N GLU A 489 7.73 -15.83 -23.38
CA GLU A 489 9.06 -16.45 -23.60
C GLU A 489 9.38 -17.45 -22.47
N PHE A 490 9.09 -17.09 -21.22
CA PHE A 490 9.34 -17.95 -20.05
C PHE A 490 8.60 -19.29 -20.15
N VAL A 491 7.27 -19.28 -20.32
CA VAL A 491 6.46 -20.53 -20.33
C VAL A 491 6.68 -21.37 -21.59
N THR A 492 7.15 -20.77 -22.68
CA THR A 492 7.59 -21.49 -23.89
C THR A 492 8.79 -22.41 -23.58
N ASN A 493 9.66 -22.07 -22.62
CA ASN A 493 10.76 -22.95 -22.20
C ASN A 493 10.28 -24.22 -21.47
N PHE A 494 9.07 -24.20 -20.90
CA PHE A 494 8.40 -25.37 -20.31
C PHE A 494 7.54 -26.13 -21.32
N GLY A 495 7.40 -25.63 -22.56
CA GLY A 495 6.64 -26.25 -23.65
C GLY A 495 5.19 -25.75 -23.78
N TYR A 496 4.72 -24.87 -22.90
CA TYR A 496 3.38 -24.28 -22.97
C TYR A 496 3.32 -23.11 -23.96
N SER A 497 2.14 -22.87 -24.55
CA SER A 497 1.95 -21.77 -25.50
C SER A 497 0.60 -21.04 -25.32
N VAL A 498 0.65 -19.81 -24.82
CA VAL A 498 -0.55 -18.99 -24.61
C VAL A 498 -0.96 -18.32 -25.92
N LYS A 499 -2.26 -18.34 -26.22
CA LYS A 499 -2.83 -17.78 -27.46
C LYS A 499 -3.23 -16.32 -27.26
N GLY A 500 -2.52 -15.40 -27.94
CA GLY A 500 -2.83 -13.96 -28.00
C GLY A 500 -3.30 -13.47 -29.38
N LYS A 501 -3.62 -12.18 -29.48
CA LYS A 501 -3.87 -11.47 -30.76
C LYS A 501 -3.05 -10.19 -30.81
N GLY A 502 -1.96 -10.20 -31.59
CA GLY A 502 -0.97 -9.13 -31.52
C GLY A 502 -0.36 -9.07 -30.12
N ASN A 503 -0.24 -7.87 -29.55
CA ASN A 503 0.34 -7.67 -28.21
C ASN A 503 -0.66 -7.85 -27.06
N SER A 504 -1.92 -8.23 -27.31
CA SER A 504 -2.92 -8.46 -26.25
C SER A 504 -3.27 -9.93 -26.06
N VAL A 505 -3.56 -10.29 -24.81
CA VAL A 505 -3.91 -11.64 -24.37
C VAL A 505 -5.16 -11.54 -23.51
N HIS A 506 -6.20 -12.29 -23.87
CA HIS A 506 -7.46 -12.31 -23.11
C HIS A 506 -7.27 -13.08 -21.79
N PRO A 507 -7.82 -12.63 -20.64
CA PRO A 507 -7.70 -13.30 -19.34
C PRO A 507 -7.93 -14.82 -19.38
N ARG A 508 -8.96 -15.27 -20.11
CA ARG A 508 -9.24 -16.71 -20.32
C ARG A 508 -8.04 -17.53 -20.80
N ALA A 509 -7.16 -16.98 -21.64
CA ALA A 509 -6.00 -17.69 -22.17
C ALA A 509 -4.90 -17.89 -21.11
N LEU A 510 -4.79 -16.97 -20.15
CA LEU A 510 -3.94 -17.15 -18.96
C LEU A 510 -4.58 -18.18 -18.01
N GLN A 511 -5.89 -18.10 -17.78
CA GLN A 511 -6.61 -19.09 -16.97
C GLN A 511 -6.54 -20.51 -17.58
N THR A 512 -6.57 -20.67 -18.91
CA THR A 512 -6.35 -21.98 -19.54
C THR A 512 -4.94 -22.50 -19.32
N LEU A 513 -3.92 -21.62 -19.23
CA LEU A 513 -2.59 -22.07 -18.82
C LEU A 513 -2.57 -22.52 -17.35
N LEU A 514 -3.25 -21.82 -16.44
CA LEU A 514 -3.41 -22.27 -15.04
C LEU A 514 -4.14 -23.62 -14.94
N GLU A 515 -5.12 -23.87 -15.81
CA GLU A 515 -5.79 -25.18 -15.94
C GLU A 515 -4.88 -26.27 -16.52
N GLU A 516 -3.97 -25.94 -17.45
CA GLU A 516 -3.03 -26.89 -18.07
C GLU A 516 -1.86 -27.28 -17.15
N ILE A 517 -1.39 -26.38 -16.27
CA ILE A 517 -0.29 -26.65 -15.32
C ILE A 517 -0.76 -27.26 -13.98
N LYS A 518 -2.07 -27.38 -13.70
CA LYS A 518 -2.53 -27.79 -12.38
C LYS A 518 -2.04 -29.19 -12.00
N GLY A 519 -1.32 -29.29 -10.89
CA GLY A 519 -0.68 -30.52 -10.40
C GLY A 519 0.68 -30.84 -11.05
N THR A 520 1.28 -29.95 -11.85
CA THR A 520 2.65 -30.12 -12.38
C THR A 520 3.70 -29.52 -11.42
N PRO A 521 4.96 -30.00 -11.45
CA PRO A 521 6.04 -29.41 -10.63
C PRO A 521 6.24 -27.90 -10.86
N GLU A 522 5.92 -27.42 -12.06
CA GLU A 522 6.01 -26.01 -12.44
C GLU A 522 4.75 -25.17 -12.14
N GLU A 523 3.68 -25.72 -11.54
CA GLU A 523 2.44 -24.98 -11.22
C GLU A 523 2.72 -23.71 -10.40
N THR A 524 3.34 -23.87 -9.24
CA THR A 524 3.70 -22.78 -8.31
C THR A 524 4.60 -21.75 -8.98
N VAL A 525 5.50 -22.19 -9.84
CA VAL A 525 6.47 -21.37 -10.57
C VAL A 525 5.76 -20.48 -11.59
N VAL A 526 5.05 -21.10 -12.53
CA VAL A 526 4.39 -20.40 -13.64
C VAL A 526 3.31 -19.48 -13.09
N SER A 527 2.59 -19.89 -12.04
CA SER A 527 1.62 -19.04 -11.33
C SER A 527 2.28 -17.81 -10.70
N LYS A 528 3.40 -17.97 -9.95
CA LYS A 528 4.11 -16.84 -9.32
C LYS A 528 4.73 -15.88 -10.35
N VAL A 529 5.25 -16.37 -11.47
CA VAL A 529 5.76 -15.50 -12.56
C VAL A 529 4.61 -14.83 -13.31
N MET A 530 3.48 -15.53 -13.54
CA MET A 530 2.27 -14.95 -14.13
C MET A 530 1.77 -13.79 -13.28
N LEU A 531 1.58 -13.98 -11.96
CA LEU A 531 1.16 -12.93 -11.03
C LEU A 531 2.10 -11.70 -11.09
N ARG A 532 3.43 -11.92 -11.13
CA ARG A 532 4.43 -10.84 -11.23
C ARG A 532 4.40 -10.07 -12.56
N SER A 533 3.80 -10.63 -13.62
CA SER A 533 3.56 -9.94 -14.90
C SER A 533 2.26 -9.12 -14.94
N MET A 534 1.30 -9.41 -14.06
CA MET A 534 0.07 -8.63 -13.91
C MET A 534 0.34 -7.23 -13.31
N LYS A 535 -0.68 -6.37 -13.31
CA LYS A 535 -0.68 -5.11 -12.54
C LYS A 535 -1.23 -5.35 -11.13
N GLN A 536 -0.97 -4.42 -10.22
CA GLN A 536 -1.68 -4.37 -8.94
C GLN A 536 -3.07 -3.73 -9.16
N ALA A 537 -4.10 -4.35 -8.58
CA ALA A 537 -5.43 -3.75 -8.52
C ALA A 537 -5.42 -2.53 -7.59
N ARG A 538 -6.28 -1.55 -7.87
CA ARG A 538 -6.34 -0.25 -7.17
C ARG A 538 -7.75 0.33 -7.22
N TYR A 539 -8.02 1.36 -6.43
CA TYR A 539 -9.23 2.17 -6.60
C TYR A 539 -9.04 3.22 -7.70
N ASP A 540 -10.14 3.58 -8.37
CA ASP A 540 -10.24 4.65 -9.36
C ASP A 540 -11.66 5.25 -9.32
N ALA A 541 -11.82 6.48 -9.79
CA ALA A 541 -13.14 7.11 -10.01
C ALA A 541 -13.79 6.68 -11.34
N GLN A 542 -13.01 6.05 -12.25
CA GLN A 542 -13.47 5.55 -13.54
C GLN A 542 -13.58 4.02 -13.54
N SER A 543 -14.61 3.46 -14.17
CA SER A 543 -14.73 2.01 -14.37
C SER A 543 -13.82 1.55 -15.51
N LEU A 544 -12.56 1.30 -15.20
CA LEU A 544 -11.55 0.79 -16.15
C LEU A 544 -11.56 -0.75 -16.29
N GLY A 545 -12.55 -1.42 -15.70
CA GLY A 545 -12.65 -2.89 -15.65
C GLY A 545 -11.68 -3.56 -14.67
N HIS A 546 -11.83 -4.87 -14.50
CA HIS A 546 -10.99 -5.68 -13.62
C HIS A 546 -10.55 -6.98 -14.33
N PHE A 547 -9.41 -6.91 -15.03
CA PHE A 547 -8.79 -7.95 -15.85
C PHE A 547 -8.78 -9.33 -15.18
N GLY A 548 -8.29 -9.42 -13.93
CA GLY A 548 -8.21 -10.67 -13.17
C GLY A 548 -9.57 -11.31 -12.81
N LEU A 549 -10.68 -10.56 -12.85
CA LEU A 549 -12.05 -11.10 -12.66
C LEU A 549 -12.81 -11.24 -13.99
N ALA A 550 -12.20 -10.82 -15.10
CA ALA A 550 -12.83 -10.63 -16.40
C ALA A 550 -14.16 -9.85 -16.32
N ALA A 551 -14.21 -8.82 -15.44
CA ALA A 551 -15.41 -8.02 -15.16
C ALA A 551 -15.26 -6.60 -15.74
N GLU A 552 -16.35 -6.07 -16.32
CA GLU A 552 -16.41 -4.72 -16.92
C GLU A 552 -16.70 -3.63 -15.86
N PHE A 553 -17.60 -3.94 -14.92
CA PHE A 553 -17.91 -3.12 -13.75
C PHE A 553 -17.58 -3.90 -12.48
N TYR A 554 -16.76 -3.32 -11.61
CA TYR A 554 -16.43 -3.92 -10.31
C TYR A 554 -16.09 -2.83 -9.28
N SER A 555 -16.69 -2.93 -8.09
CA SER A 555 -16.51 -2.02 -6.96
C SER A 555 -16.52 -2.83 -5.67
N HIS A 556 -15.85 -2.36 -4.63
CA HIS A 556 -15.99 -2.97 -3.30
C HIS A 556 -17.17 -2.33 -2.56
N PHE A 557 -18.21 -3.12 -2.34
CA PHE A 557 -19.45 -2.76 -1.63
C PHE A 557 -19.62 -3.54 -0.31
N THR A 558 -18.98 -4.69 -0.18
CA THR A 558 -19.32 -5.71 0.82
C THR A 558 -18.52 -5.66 2.13
N SER A 559 -17.73 -4.61 2.40
CA SER A 559 -16.98 -4.52 3.68
C SER A 559 -16.75 -3.11 4.26
N PRO A 560 -17.82 -2.30 4.47
CA PRO A 560 -17.72 -0.92 4.94
C PRO A 560 -17.29 -0.77 6.42
N ILE A 561 -17.25 -1.83 7.24
CA ILE A 561 -16.69 -1.74 8.61
C ILE A 561 -15.17 -1.55 8.57
N ARG A 562 -14.51 -2.06 7.52
CA ARG A 562 -13.04 -2.20 7.41
C ARG A 562 -12.42 -1.63 6.13
N ARG A 563 -13.21 -1.08 5.21
CA ARG A 563 -12.76 -0.39 3.98
C ARG A 563 -13.51 0.93 3.77
N TYR A 564 -12.78 2.04 3.63
CA TYR A 564 -13.35 3.36 3.41
C TYR A 564 -14.03 3.54 2.02
N PRO A 565 -13.52 2.94 0.91
CA PRO A 565 -14.21 2.99 -0.38
C PRO A 565 -15.65 2.45 -0.34
N ASP A 566 -15.85 1.31 0.33
CA ASP A 566 -17.17 0.71 0.56
C ASP A 566 -18.09 1.68 1.32
N LEU A 567 -17.61 2.28 2.41
CA LEU A 567 -18.34 3.28 3.20
C LEU A 567 -18.73 4.50 2.36
N ILE A 568 -17.84 4.99 1.50
CA ILE A 568 -18.13 6.10 0.58
C ILE A 568 -19.22 5.73 -0.41
N ILE A 569 -19.12 4.58 -1.09
CA ILE A 569 -20.18 4.20 -2.04
C ILE A 569 -21.49 3.90 -1.32
N HIS A 570 -21.51 3.38 -0.09
CA HIS A 570 -22.74 3.25 0.71
C HIS A 570 -23.44 4.59 0.97
N ARG A 571 -22.69 5.68 1.21
CA ARG A 571 -23.28 7.04 1.33
C ARG A 571 -23.88 7.51 0.01
N VAL A 572 -23.17 7.31 -1.10
CA VAL A 572 -23.64 7.67 -2.43
C VAL A 572 -24.90 6.88 -2.81
N ILE A 573 -24.91 5.57 -2.53
CA ILE A 573 -26.08 4.69 -2.69
C ILE A 573 -27.25 5.22 -1.85
N ARG A 574 -27.01 5.52 -0.56
CA ARG A 574 -28.02 6.13 0.33
C ARG A 574 -28.61 7.40 -0.24
N GLU A 575 -27.79 8.37 -0.64
CA GLU A 575 -28.27 9.65 -1.15
C GLU A 575 -29.14 9.48 -2.40
N VAL A 576 -28.76 8.58 -3.31
CA VAL A 576 -29.55 8.25 -4.51
C VAL A 576 -30.87 7.55 -4.14
N LEU A 577 -30.88 6.67 -3.14
CA LEU A 577 -32.11 6.03 -2.65
C LEU A 577 -33.05 7.00 -1.92
N GLU A 578 -32.51 7.94 -1.14
CA GLU A 578 -33.28 8.91 -0.35
C GLU A 578 -33.79 10.11 -1.19
N SER A 579 -33.08 10.48 -2.27
CA SER A 579 -33.44 11.63 -3.14
C SER A 579 -33.89 11.26 -4.57
N GLY A 580 -33.72 10.01 -5.00
CA GLY A 580 -33.93 9.54 -6.37
C GLY A 580 -32.82 9.92 -7.35
N THR A 581 -32.27 11.15 -7.23
CA THR A 581 -31.15 11.66 -8.03
C THR A 581 -30.36 12.69 -7.24
N LEU A 582 -29.02 12.64 -7.32
CA LEU A 582 -28.16 13.71 -6.80
C LEU A 582 -28.46 15.04 -7.51
N SER A 583 -28.33 16.16 -6.80
CA SER A 583 -28.32 17.50 -7.43
C SER A 583 -27.01 17.73 -8.17
N ASP A 584 -27.03 18.54 -9.24
CA ASP A 584 -25.85 18.86 -10.05
C ASP A 584 -24.65 19.30 -9.20
N THR A 585 -24.90 20.17 -8.21
CA THR A 585 -23.89 20.67 -7.25
C THR A 585 -23.28 19.57 -6.36
N ARG A 586 -24.05 18.53 -6.03
CA ARG A 586 -23.57 17.38 -5.24
C ARG A 586 -22.83 16.39 -6.13
N HIS A 587 -23.28 16.21 -7.38
CA HIS A 587 -22.59 15.43 -8.40
C HIS A 587 -21.20 16.01 -8.69
N GLU A 588 -21.10 17.32 -9.00
CA GLU A 588 -19.83 18.01 -9.24
C GLU A 588 -18.89 17.92 -8.03
N TYR A 589 -19.40 18.12 -6.81
CA TYR A 589 -18.61 17.97 -5.58
C TYR A 589 -18.06 16.55 -5.43
N LEU A 590 -18.90 15.52 -5.51
CA LEU A 590 -18.46 14.13 -5.37
C LEU A 590 -17.49 13.74 -6.48
N ALA A 591 -17.78 14.09 -7.74
CA ALA A 591 -16.90 13.84 -8.89
C ALA A 591 -15.51 14.49 -8.71
N SER A 592 -15.44 15.68 -8.10
CA SER A 592 -14.16 16.32 -7.77
C SER A 592 -13.36 15.60 -6.69
N ARG A 593 -14.03 14.87 -5.79
CA ARG A 593 -13.43 14.20 -4.61
C ARG A 593 -13.13 12.72 -4.79
N MET A 594 -13.81 12.01 -5.71
CA MET A 594 -13.58 10.57 -5.91
C MET A 594 -12.13 10.24 -6.29
N SER A 595 -11.44 11.10 -7.05
CA SER A 595 -10.03 10.89 -7.41
C SER A 595 -9.11 10.91 -6.18
N ASP A 596 -9.29 11.89 -5.30
CA ASP A 596 -8.52 12.03 -4.04
C ASP A 596 -8.73 10.79 -3.16
N ILE A 597 -9.99 10.37 -3.00
CA ILE A 597 -10.37 9.24 -2.15
C ILE A 597 -9.83 7.92 -2.73
N ALA A 598 -9.90 7.74 -4.05
CA ALA A 598 -9.36 6.56 -4.73
C ALA A 598 -7.83 6.44 -4.54
N GLN A 599 -7.09 7.54 -4.78
CA GLN A 599 -5.64 7.56 -4.56
C GLN A 599 -5.31 7.25 -3.09
N GLN A 600 -5.92 7.99 -2.16
CA GLN A 600 -5.65 7.88 -0.73
C GLN A 600 -5.96 6.46 -0.21
N SER A 601 -7.09 5.87 -0.62
CA SER A 601 -7.49 4.53 -0.19
C SER A 601 -6.51 3.46 -0.69
N SER A 602 -6.05 3.56 -1.94
CA SER A 602 -5.01 2.66 -2.46
C SER A 602 -3.60 2.96 -1.93
N GLU A 603 -3.32 4.14 -1.38
CA GLU A 603 -2.09 4.39 -0.61
C GLU A 603 -2.15 3.75 0.77
N ARG A 604 -3.25 3.91 1.51
CA ARG A 604 -3.47 3.25 2.82
C ARG A 604 -3.48 1.73 2.72
N GLU A 605 -4.15 1.18 1.70
CA GLU A 605 -4.15 -0.27 1.40
C GLU A 605 -2.73 -0.83 1.21
N ARG A 606 -1.86 -0.13 0.46
CA ARG A 606 -0.46 -0.55 0.27
C ARG A 606 0.33 -0.49 1.57
N VAL A 607 0.12 0.54 2.39
CA VAL A 607 0.76 0.68 3.71
C VAL A 607 0.31 -0.43 4.68
N ALA A 608 -0.96 -0.84 4.63
CA ALA A 608 -1.47 -1.98 5.40
C ALA A 608 -0.80 -3.29 4.97
N VAL A 609 -0.85 -3.62 3.67
CA VAL A 609 -0.29 -4.87 3.12
C VAL A 609 1.22 -4.97 3.33
N ASP A 610 1.97 -3.87 3.22
CA ASP A 610 3.41 -3.88 3.49
C ASP A 610 3.73 -4.10 5.00
N ALA A 611 2.91 -3.58 5.91
CA ALA A 611 3.05 -3.81 7.35
C ALA A 611 2.66 -5.23 7.78
N GLU A 612 1.59 -5.78 7.19
CA GLU A 612 1.14 -7.16 7.38
C GLU A 612 2.24 -8.14 6.95
N ARG A 613 2.82 -7.94 5.76
CA ARG A 613 3.95 -8.74 5.24
C ARG A 613 5.22 -8.63 6.09
N GLU A 614 5.56 -7.44 6.56
CA GLU A 614 6.75 -7.29 7.42
C GLU A 614 6.56 -7.99 8.77
N THR A 615 5.32 -8.02 9.27
CA THR A 615 4.95 -8.77 10.49
C THR A 615 4.96 -10.28 10.26
N GLU A 616 4.45 -10.75 9.12
CA GLU A 616 4.52 -12.16 8.72
C GLU A 616 5.99 -12.62 8.59
N ALA A 617 6.85 -11.82 7.94
CA ALA A 617 8.27 -12.10 7.81
C ALA A 617 9.00 -12.13 9.17
N LEU A 618 8.72 -11.16 10.05
CA LEU A 618 9.22 -11.12 11.43
C LEU A 618 8.87 -12.41 12.19
N LYS A 619 7.61 -12.85 12.14
CA LYS A 619 7.16 -14.04 12.88
C LYS A 619 7.60 -15.34 12.20
N LYS A 620 7.72 -15.40 10.87
CA LYS A 620 8.40 -16.50 10.15
C LYS A 620 9.88 -16.63 10.56
N ALA A 621 10.61 -15.53 10.67
CA ALA A 621 11.98 -15.53 11.19
C ALA A 621 12.02 -16.01 12.66
N GLN A 622 11.14 -15.47 13.52
CA GLN A 622 11.08 -15.86 14.94
C GLN A 622 10.77 -17.35 15.13
N TYR A 623 9.90 -17.94 14.30
CA TYR A 623 9.57 -19.37 14.32
C TYR A 623 10.74 -20.28 13.88
N MET A 624 11.60 -19.80 12.98
CA MET A 624 12.75 -20.58 12.48
C MET A 624 14.00 -20.45 13.35
N LEU A 625 13.97 -19.58 14.37
CA LEU A 625 15.14 -19.25 15.21
C LEU A 625 15.64 -20.44 16.04
N ASP A 626 14.75 -21.33 16.50
CA ASP A 626 15.12 -22.56 17.21
C ASP A 626 15.36 -23.77 16.28
N LYS A 627 15.05 -23.63 14.97
CA LYS A 627 15.26 -24.64 13.92
C LYS A 627 16.63 -24.55 13.23
N VAL A 628 17.52 -23.68 13.69
CA VAL A 628 18.87 -23.51 13.12
C VAL A 628 19.66 -24.83 13.24
N GLY A 629 20.09 -25.37 12.09
CA GLY A 629 20.73 -26.67 11.96
C GLY A 629 19.80 -27.83 11.58
N GLU A 630 18.47 -27.65 11.61
CA GLU A 630 17.51 -28.65 11.13
C GLU A 630 17.45 -28.68 9.59
N GLU A 631 17.03 -29.82 9.03
CA GLU A 631 16.95 -30.07 7.59
C GLU A 631 15.50 -30.22 7.12
N PHE A 632 15.17 -29.52 6.03
CA PHE A 632 13.83 -29.49 5.44
C PHE A 632 13.89 -29.80 3.94
N GLU A 633 12.79 -30.32 3.40
CA GLU A 633 12.56 -30.33 1.95
C GLU A 633 11.77 -29.07 1.58
N GLY A 634 12.08 -28.49 0.42
CA GLY A 634 11.42 -27.30 -0.10
C GLY A 634 11.60 -27.16 -1.61
N ILE A 635 10.90 -26.19 -2.20
CA ILE A 635 10.87 -25.95 -3.64
C ILE A 635 11.58 -24.62 -3.93
N ILE A 636 12.43 -24.57 -4.95
CA ILE A 636 13.10 -23.31 -5.34
C ILE A 636 12.04 -22.32 -5.85
N SER A 637 11.73 -21.30 -5.04
CA SER A 637 10.68 -20.30 -5.27
C SER A 637 11.12 -19.14 -6.16
N SER A 638 12.43 -18.87 -6.21
CA SER A 638 13.01 -17.80 -7.01
C SER A 638 14.52 -18.04 -7.23
N VAL A 639 15.04 -17.61 -8.38
CA VAL A 639 16.46 -17.73 -8.73
C VAL A 639 16.96 -16.37 -9.19
N THR A 640 18.15 -15.97 -8.73
CA THR A 640 18.74 -14.64 -8.96
C THR A 640 20.24 -14.71 -9.22
N GLY A 641 20.82 -13.59 -9.69
CA GLY A 641 22.28 -13.44 -9.84
C GLY A 641 23.10 -13.43 -8.53
N PHE A 642 22.48 -13.55 -7.35
CA PHE A 642 23.18 -13.60 -6.05
C PHE A 642 22.84 -14.84 -5.21
N GLY A 643 21.95 -15.71 -5.68
CA GLY A 643 21.48 -16.89 -4.96
C GLY A 643 20.10 -17.35 -5.41
N MET A 644 19.57 -18.36 -4.74
CA MET A 644 18.23 -18.91 -4.98
C MET A 644 17.46 -19.00 -3.67
N PHE A 645 16.18 -18.63 -3.72
CA PHE A 645 15.25 -18.76 -2.61
C PHE A 645 14.59 -20.13 -2.68
N VAL A 646 14.38 -20.73 -1.51
CA VAL A 646 13.64 -22.00 -1.34
C VAL A 646 12.50 -21.75 -0.38
N GLU A 647 11.34 -22.25 -0.72
CA GLU A 647 10.11 -22.18 0.06
C GLU A 647 9.81 -23.57 0.64
N LEU A 648 9.64 -23.63 1.96
CA LEU A 648 9.27 -24.84 2.69
C LEU A 648 7.75 -25.04 2.62
N ASP A 649 7.27 -26.26 2.91
CA ASP A 649 5.84 -26.58 2.87
C ASP A 649 4.99 -25.67 3.78
N ASN A 650 5.51 -25.20 4.91
CA ASN A 650 4.84 -24.20 5.76
C ASN A 650 4.94 -22.75 5.25
N THR A 651 5.21 -22.54 3.95
CA THR A 651 5.35 -21.23 3.25
C THR A 651 6.50 -20.34 3.77
N VAL A 652 7.44 -20.89 4.53
CA VAL A 652 8.65 -20.17 4.96
C VAL A 652 9.65 -20.12 3.81
N GLU A 653 10.03 -18.92 3.38
CA GLU A 653 11.04 -18.70 2.33
C GLU A 653 12.41 -18.35 2.95
N GLY A 654 13.49 -18.94 2.42
CA GLY A 654 14.87 -18.68 2.85
C GLY A 654 15.87 -18.69 1.69
N LEU A 655 16.95 -17.93 1.83
CA LEU A 655 17.94 -17.68 0.77
C LEU A 655 19.16 -18.61 0.87
N ILE A 656 19.45 -19.34 -0.20
CA ILE A 656 20.75 -19.97 -0.45
C ILE A 656 21.60 -19.02 -1.27
N ARG A 657 22.72 -18.55 -0.71
CA ARG A 657 23.59 -17.55 -1.36
C ARG A 657 24.48 -18.23 -2.41
N LEU A 658 24.74 -17.54 -3.52
CA LEU A 658 25.64 -18.03 -4.59
C LEU A 658 27.06 -18.33 -4.07
N SER A 659 27.49 -17.66 -2.99
CA SER A 659 28.79 -17.87 -2.32
C SER A 659 28.92 -19.21 -1.60
N ASP A 660 27.80 -19.90 -1.38
CA ASP A 660 27.71 -21.08 -0.53
C ASP A 660 27.48 -22.34 -1.37
N LEU A 661 27.20 -22.16 -2.68
CA LEU A 661 27.33 -23.18 -3.71
C LEU A 661 28.82 -23.47 -3.97
N THR A 662 29.40 -24.41 -3.21
CA THR A 662 30.86 -24.60 -3.13
C THR A 662 31.46 -25.61 -4.13
N ASP A 663 30.64 -26.27 -4.95
CA ASP A 663 31.12 -27.33 -5.86
C ASP A 663 31.39 -26.86 -7.30
N ASP A 664 30.91 -25.69 -7.72
CA ASP A 664 31.09 -25.16 -9.07
C ASP A 664 30.99 -23.62 -9.14
N TYR A 665 31.34 -23.03 -10.28
CA TYR A 665 30.97 -21.66 -10.62
C TYR A 665 29.60 -21.68 -11.30
N TYR A 666 28.59 -21.07 -10.68
CA TYR A 666 27.23 -21.03 -11.21
C TYR A 666 26.93 -19.68 -11.88
N ASN A 667 26.56 -19.73 -13.15
CA ASN A 667 26.08 -18.57 -13.91
C ASN A 667 24.55 -18.46 -13.83
N TYR A 668 24.04 -17.23 -13.71
CA TYR A 668 22.60 -16.96 -13.71
C TYR A 668 22.08 -16.77 -15.14
N HIS A 669 21.18 -17.65 -15.56
CA HIS A 669 20.51 -17.63 -16.85
C HIS A 669 19.10 -17.07 -16.68
N GLU A 670 19.01 -15.74 -16.69
CA GLU A 670 17.79 -14.95 -16.43
C GLU A 670 16.55 -15.48 -17.17
N ARG A 671 16.61 -15.63 -18.50
CA ARG A 671 15.49 -16.15 -19.32
C ARG A 671 15.05 -17.58 -18.97
N GLN A 672 15.87 -18.35 -18.27
CA GLN A 672 15.57 -19.71 -17.83
C GLN A 672 15.26 -19.79 -16.32
N HIS A 673 15.36 -18.66 -15.60
CA HIS A 673 15.30 -18.58 -14.13
C HIS A 673 16.10 -19.70 -13.45
N ALA A 674 17.35 -19.87 -13.90
CA ALA A 674 18.21 -20.99 -13.53
C ALA A 674 19.64 -20.55 -13.18
N LEU A 675 20.26 -21.25 -12.24
CA LEU A 675 21.71 -21.24 -12.00
C LEU A 675 22.32 -22.48 -12.64
N ILE A 676 23.32 -22.30 -13.52
CA ILE A 676 23.98 -23.40 -14.25
C ILE A 676 25.48 -23.42 -13.91
N GLY A 677 25.97 -24.56 -13.43
CA GLY A 677 27.37 -24.78 -13.08
C GLY A 677 28.25 -25.03 -14.31
N GLU A 678 29.35 -24.27 -14.45
CA GLU A 678 30.25 -24.31 -15.62
C GLU A 678 30.94 -25.66 -15.86
N ARG A 679 31.26 -26.40 -14.78
CA ARG A 679 32.12 -27.60 -14.82
C ARG A 679 31.34 -28.89 -14.58
N THR A 680 30.28 -28.81 -13.78
CA THR A 680 29.42 -29.93 -13.39
C THR A 680 28.21 -30.06 -14.31
N SER A 681 27.82 -28.99 -14.99
CA SER A 681 26.51 -28.85 -15.66
C SER A 681 25.32 -29.12 -14.74
N LYS A 682 25.50 -28.98 -13.41
CA LYS A 682 24.37 -28.93 -12.47
C LYS A 682 23.51 -27.71 -12.81
N VAL A 683 22.21 -27.90 -12.70
CA VAL A 683 21.22 -26.84 -12.90
C VAL A 683 20.35 -26.79 -11.65
N TYR A 684 20.15 -25.58 -11.12
CA TYR A 684 19.14 -25.29 -10.13
C TYR A 684 18.13 -24.32 -10.77
N ARG A 685 16.89 -24.77 -10.96
CA ARG A 685 15.79 -24.01 -11.55
C ARG A 685 14.76 -23.66 -10.49
N ILE A 686 14.08 -22.56 -10.73
CA ILE A 686 12.79 -22.30 -10.09
C ILE A 686 11.84 -23.50 -10.34
N GLY A 687 11.27 -24.06 -9.27
CA GLY A 687 10.44 -25.29 -9.28
C GLY A 687 11.15 -26.59 -8.91
N ASP A 688 12.49 -26.64 -8.92
CA ASP A 688 13.19 -27.85 -8.47
C ASP A 688 12.97 -28.07 -6.96
N SER A 689 12.63 -29.31 -6.58
CA SER A 689 12.65 -29.73 -5.17
C SER A 689 14.09 -29.92 -4.70
N THR A 690 14.40 -29.43 -3.50
CA THR A 690 15.75 -29.53 -2.93
C THR A 690 15.74 -29.64 -1.41
N LYS A 691 16.79 -30.26 -0.86
CA LYS A 691 16.92 -30.44 0.59
C LYS A 691 17.87 -29.40 1.18
N VAL A 692 17.34 -28.60 2.09
CA VAL A 692 18.03 -27.47 2.72
C VAL A 692 18.29 -27.73 4.19
N ARG A 693 19.30 -27.06 4.75
CA ARG A 693 19.50 -26.91 6.20
C ARG A 693 19.38 -25.44 6.57
N VAL A 694 18.75 -25.16 7.71
CA VAL A 694 18.66 -23.79 8.24
C VAL A 694 20.05 -23.36 8.71
N ALA A 695 20.72 -22.50 7.95
CA ALA A 695 22.09 -22.09 8.22
C ALA A 695 22.15 -20.96 9.27
N ARG A 696 21.22 -20.00 9.18
CA ARG A 696 21.12 -18.84 10.09
C ARG A 696 19.75 -18.17 9.97
N VAL A 697 19.28 -17.55 11.05
CA VAL A 697 18.20 -16.56 11.04
C VAL A 697 18.76 -15.19 11.43
N ASN A 698 18.31 -14.11 10.79
CA ASN A 698 18.66 -12.74 11.14
C ASN A 698 17.41 -11.93 11.55
N MET A 699 17.23 -11.75 12.86
CA MET A 699 16.12 -10.98 13.42
C MET A 699 16.20 -9.47 13.15
N ASP A 700 17.38 -8.91 12.81
CA ASP A 700 17.52 -7.48 12.47
C ASP A 700 17.13 -7.15 11.01
N GLU A 701 16.92 -8.17 10.18
CA GLU A 701 16.53 -8.07 8.76
C GLU A 701 15.27 -8.90 8.42
N HIS A 702 14.74 -9.67 9.37
CA HIS A 702 13.68 -10.68 9.18
C HIS A 702 14.00 -11.71 8.08
N THR A 703 15.28 -12.06 7.90
CA THR A 703 15.74 -12.99 6.84
C THR A 703 16.20 -14.35 7.38
N ILE A 704 16.06 -15.37 6.55
CA ILE A 704 16.49 -16.75 6.82
C ILE A 704 17.51 -17.16 5.74
N ASP A 705 18.67 -17.66 6.16
CA ASP A 705 19.69 -18.24 5.31
C ASP A 705 19.58 -19.77 5.32
N PHE A 706 19.65 -20.37 4.14
CA PHE A 706 19.68 -21.82 3.93
C PHE A 706 21.00 -22.26 3.29
N GLU A 707 21.45 -23.49 3.59
CA GLU A 707 22.53 -24.18 2.86
C GLU A 707 22.02 -25.51 2.26
N LEU A 708 22.65 -25.99 1.18
CA LEU A 708 22.31 -27.29 0.58
C LEU A 708 22.96 -28.44 1.37
N VAL A 709 22.17 -29.45 1.73
CA VAL A 709 22.60 -30.58 2.57
C VAL A 709 23.77 -31.37 1.96
N ASP A 710 23.79 -31.53 0.63
CA ASP A 710 24.82 -32.26 -0.12
C ASP A 710 26.14 -31.49 -0.31
N MET A 711 26.20 -30.22 0.08
CA MET A 711 27.42 -29.41 -0.02
C MET A 711 28.17 -29.40 1.31
N LYS A 712 29.50 -29.25 1.27
CA LYS A 712 30.29 -29.15 2.49
C LYS A 712 29.98 -27.81 3.17
N PRO A 713 29.51 -27.79 4.42
CA PRO A 713 29.30 -26.55 5.15
C PRO A 713 30.59 -25.73 5.15
N ARG A 714 30.49 -24.46 4.77
CA ARG A 714 31.63 -23.56 4.71
C ARG A 714 32.15 -23.36 6.14
N SER A 715 33.35 -23.83 6.43
CA SER A 715 33.90 -23.73 7.79
C SER A 715 33.91 -22.26 8.23
N SER A 716 33.34 -22.00 9.41
CA SER A 716 33.14 -20.68 9.99
C SER A 716 34.47 -20.08 10.47
N ALA A 717 35.34 -19.74 9.50
CA ALA A 717 36.55 -18.99 9.73
C ALA A 717 36.20 -17.68 10.45
N GLY A 718 36.65 -17.57 11.71
CA GLY A 718 36.17 -16.55 12.64
C GLY A 718 36.35 -15.12 12.14
N GLY A 719 35.48 -14.23 12.64
CA GLY A 719 35.42 -12.83 12.21
C GLY A 719 36.80 -12.16 12.21
N ILE A 720 37.16 -11.58 11.05
CA ILE A 720 38.43 -10.87 10.88
C ILE A 720 38.40 -9.59 11.72
N SER A 721 38.95 -9.67 12.92
CA SER A 721 39.12 -8.51 13.79
C SER A 721 40.04 -7.48 13.12
N ARG A 722 39.57 -6.23 13.05
CA ARG A 722 40.37 -5.11 12.56
C ARG A 722 41.40 -4.72 13.63
N GLY A 723 42.63 -5.26 13.57
CA GLY A 723 43.72 -4.81 14.43
C GLY A 723 45.05 -5.53 14.21
N GLY A 724 46.16 -4.80 14.30
CA GLY A 724 47.53 -5.34 14.25
C GLY A 724 48.19 -5.30 12.87
N GLY A 725 49.10 -4.34 12.66
CA GLY A 725 49.83 -4.22 11.40
C GLY A 725 51.11 -5.07 11.35
N GLY A 726 51.31 -5.82 10.26
CA GLY A 726 52.55 -6.54 9.97
C GLY A 726 52.80 -6.64 8.46
N LYS A 727 53.94 -6.15 7.97
CA LYS A 727 54.32 -6.25 6.55
C LYS A 727 54.95 -7.63 6.25
N PRO A 728 54.46 -8.41 5.27
CA PRO A 728 55.25 -9.51 4.71
C PRO A 728 56.42 -8.95 3.87
N PRO A 729 57.57 -9.66 3.81
CA PRO A 729 58.80 -9.14 3.21
C PRO A 729 58.87 -9.30 1.68
N PHE A 730 59.64 -8.43 1.02
CA PHE A 730 59.75 -8.35 -0.44
C PHE A 730 61.11 -8.89 -0.96
N LYS A 731 61.06 -9.89 -1.84
CA LYS A 731 62.09 -10.29 -2.83
C LYS A 731 61.32 -10.90 -4.02
N GLY A 732 61.48 -10.55 -5.29
CA GLY A 732 62.48 -9.71 -5.97
C GLY A 732 63.55 -10.56 -6.66
N ALA A 733 63.83 -10.43 -7.97
CA ALA A 733 63.13 -9.67 -9.01
C ALA A 733 63.57 -10.15 -10.43
N ALA A 734 62.62 -10.30 -11.37
CA ALA A 734 62.78 -10.22 -12.84
C ALA A 734 61.43 -10.64 -13.51
N GLY A 735 60.96 -10.04 -14.61
CA GLY A 735 61.45 -8.85 -15.30
C GLY A 735 61.22 -8.91 -16.81
N PHE A 736 60.08 -8.43 -17.32
CA PHE A 736 59.88 -8.23 -18.76
C PHE A 736 59.03 -6.99 -19.04
N LYS A 737 59.36 -6.27 -20.13
CA LYS A 737 58.70 -5.02 -20.55
C LYS A 737 58.28 -5.19 -22.02
N GLY A 738 57.03 -4.90 -22.34
CA GLY A 738 56.44 -5.20 -23.65
C GLY A 738 56.89 -4.25 -24.78
N PHE A 739 56.40 -4.49 -26.00
CA PHE A 739 56.67 -3.65 -27.17
C PHE A 739 55.45 -3.47 -28.09
N ARG A 740 55.42 -2.36 -28.84
CA ARG A 740 54.51 -2.15 -29.99
C ARG A 740 55.02 -2.92 -31.22
N GLY A 741 54.12 -3.31 -32.12
CA GLY A 741 54.45 -4.12 -33.29
C GLY A 741 54.98 -3.34 -34.51
N GLY A 742 55.39 -4.08 -35.55
CA GLY A 742 55.72 -3.53 -36.86
C GLY A 742 56.30 -4.54 -37.87
N GLY A 743 55.56 -4.78 -38.96
CA GLY A 743 56.10 -4.98 -40.32
C GLY A 743 56.84 -6.27 -40.72
N ASN A 744 56.24 -7.00 -41.68
CA ASN A 744 56.87 -7.82 -42.74
C ASN A 744 57.81 -9.00 -42.41
N GLY A 745 57.42 -10.19 -42.87
CA GLY A 745 58.27 -11.39 -42.95
C GLY A 745 57.54 -12.61 -43.54
N LYS A 746 57.73 -12.87 -44.84
CA LYS A 746 57.25 -14.06 -45.58
C LYS A 746 58.32 -14.45 -46.61
N PRO A 747 58.32 -15.69 -47.15
CA PRO A 747 57.83 -16.96 -46.60
C PRO A 747 58.88 -18.10 -46.78
N GLU A 748 58.56 -19.33 -46.37
CA GLU A 748 59.17 -20.51 -47.04
C GLU A 748 58.22 -21.72 -47.16
N LYS A 749 58.57 -22.68 -48.02
CA LYS A 749 57.85 -23.91 -48.40
C LYS A 749 58.83 -25.09 -48.19
N GLY A 750 58.45 -26.36 -47.98
CA GLY A 750 57.16 -27.06 -48.08
C GLY A 750 57.37 -28.47 -48.69
N LYS A 751 56.28 -29.18 -49.07
CA LYS A 751 56.23 -30.59 -49.61
C LYS A 751 56.49 -31.68 -48.56
N GLY A 752 56.00 -32.93 -48.68
CA GLY A 752 55.01 -33.57 -49.59
C GLY A 752 53.97 -34.36 -48.77
N GLY A 753 52.91 -35.02 -49.27
CA GLY A 753 52.75 -35.86 -50.48
C GLY A 753 52.77 -37.35 -50.05
N TYR A 754 51.87 -38.27 -50.45
CA TYR A 754 50.82 -38.29 -51.48
C TYR A 754 49.66 -39.29 -51.13
N ALA A 755 48.57 -39.24 -51.92
CA ALA A 755 47.59 -40.28 -52.31
C ALA A 755 47.74 -41.77 -51.86
N SER A 756 46.70 -42.63 -51.82
CA SER A 756 45.23 -42.52 -51.99
C SER A 756 44.55 -43.90 -51.78
N LYS A 757 43.40 -43.97 -51.08
CA LYS A 757 42.27 -44.92 -51.26
C LYS A 757 41.25 -44.79 -50.11
N GLY A 758 39.94 -44.78 -50.39
CA GLY A 758 38.88 -44.83 -49.37
C GLY A 758 37.52 -44.35 -49.89
N LYS A 759 36.58 -45.28 -50.11
CA LYS A 759 35.24 -45.03 -50.68
C LYS A 759 34.43 -43.98 -49.87
N GLY A 760 33.70 -43.09 -50.55
CA GLY A 760 32.82 -42.13 -49.85
C GLY A 760 32.08 -41.12 -50.73
N GLY A 761 31.50 -41.53 -51.87
CA GLY A 761 30.73 -40.59 -52.69
C GLY A 761 29.84 -41.25 -53.74
N PHE A 762 28.54 -40.98 -53.67
CA PHE A 762 27.57 -41.08 -54.76
C PHE A 762 26.30 -40.29 -54.40
N ALA A 763 25.73 -39.58 -55.36
CA ALA A 763 24.37 -39.04 -55.27
C ALA A 763 23.41 -39.91 -56.10
N ARG A 764 22.14 -39.99 -55.69
CA ARG A 764 20.96 -40.46 -56.46
C ARG A 764 19.70 -39.90 -55.76
N ALA A 765 18.77 -39.24 -56.47
CA ALA A 765 17.64 -39.82 -57.25
C ALA A 765 16.51 -40.33 -56.33
N GLN A 766 15.22 -40.37 -56.67
CA GLN A 766 14.42 -40.24 -57.92
C GLN A 766 13.02 -39.67 -57.53
N GLY A 767 12.10 -39.20 -58.38
CA GLY A 767 12.04 -38.98 -59.83
C GLY A 767 10.57 -38.96 -60.36
N GLY A 768 10.29 -38.25 -61.46
CA GLY A 768 9.02 -38.30 -62.26
C GLY A 768 7.85 -37.42 -61.75
N SER A 769 7.04 -36.67 -62.53
CA SER A 769 6.66 -36.63 -63.98
C SER A 769 5.66 -37.71 -64.42
N THR A 770 4.58 -37.45 -65.19
CA THR A 770 4.29 -36.36 -66.16
C THR A 770 2.80 -35.90 -66.19
N ASP A 771 2.52 -34.89 -67.05
CA ASP A 771 1.23 -34.56 -67.71
C ASP A 771 0.06 -33.89 -66.93
N GLY A 772 -0.66 -32.98 -67.61
CA GLY A 772 -1.88 -32.33 -67.13
C GLY A 772 -2.11 -30.90 -67.65
N GLN A 773 -3.10 -30.71 -68.52
CA GLN A 773 -3.44 -29.42 -69.16
C GLN A 773 -4.25 -28.47 -68.25
N GLY A 774 -4.18 -27.15 -68.54
CA GLY A 774 -5.40 -26.36 -68.73
C GLY A 774 -5.71 -25.19 -67.77
N GLY A 775 -5.75 -23.97 -68.33
CA GLY A 775 -6.41 -22.79 -67.74
C GLY A 775 -5.65 -22.05 -66.61
N GLY A 776 -5.63 -20.72 -66.51
CA GLY A 776 -6.06 -19.67 -67.45
C GLY A 776 -7.01 -18.64 -66.82
N LYS A 777 -6.67 -17.34 -66.94
CA LYS A 777 -7.45 -16.14 -66.51
C LYS A 777 -7.57 -15.94 -64.98
N GLU A 778 -7.73 -14.73 -64.43
CA GLU A 778 -7.60 -13.36 -64.99
C GLU A 778 -7.32 -12.32 -63.87
N ARG A 779 -6.54 -11.26 -64.21
CA ARG A 779 -6.64 -9.84 -63.76
C ARG A 779 -6.60 -9.46 -62.27
N SER A 780 -6.27 -8.22 -61.88
CA SER A 780 -5.76 -7.02 -62.60
C SER A 780 -4.92 -6.19 -61.61
N GLU A 781 -3.68 -5.80 -61.93
CA GLU A 781 -3.31 -4.53 -62.59
C GLU A 781 -3.82 -3.24 -61.93
N ARG A 782 -2.91 -2.49 -61.28
CA ARG A 782 -2.40 -1.15 -61.70
C ARG A 782 -1.30 -0.72 -60.71
N THR A 783 -0.08 -0.26 -61.03
CA THR A 783 0.58 0.48 -62.14
C THR A 783 0.47 2.02 -62.11
N GLY A 784 1.64 2.67 -62.05
CA GLY A 784 1.85 4.13 -62.19
C GLY A 784 2.08 4.88 -60.86
N GLN A 785 2.97 5.89 -60.75
CA GLN A 785 4.02 6.45 -61.64
C GLN A 785 5.18 6.98 -60.74
N ARG A 786 6.47 6.91 -61.14
CA ARG A 786 7.33 8.01 -61.70
C ARG A 786 7.02 9.43 -61.16
N GLY A 787 7.98 10.30 -60.82
CA GLY A 787 9.46 10.28 -60.81
C GLY A 787 9.96 11.44 -59.90
N GLU A 788 11.22 11.90 -59.86
CA GLU A 788 12.45 11.64 -60.63
C GLU A 788 13.70 11.71 -59.69
N ALA A 789 14.92 11.70 -60.25
CA ALA A 789 16.19 11.74 -59.50
C ALA A 789 17.07 12.94 -59.89
N GLY A 790 18.03 13.32 -59.03
CA GLY A 790 19.06 14.30 -59.35
C GLY A 790 20.04 14.50 -58.19
N GLY A 791 21.35 14.37 -58.42
CA GLY A 791 22.33 14.31 -57.34
C GLY A 791 23.65 15.06 -57.56
N THR A 792 24.20 15.54 -56.44
CA THR A 792 25.64 15.74 -56.14
C THR A 792 26.48 16.81 -56.86
N ARG A 793 27.10 17.65 -56.01
CA ARG A 793 28.46 18.20 -56.06
C ARG A 793 28.84 19.25 -57.12
N ARG A 794 29.31 20.41 -56.61
CA ARG A 794 30.60 21.02 -56.99
C ARG A 794 31.18 21.81 -55.81
N SER A 795 32.40 22.34 -55.96
CA SER A 795 33.25 22.88 -54.89
C SER A 795 33.83 24.27 -55.25
N GLU A 796 34.60 24.82 -54.31
CA GLU A 796 35.51 25.99 -54.43
C GLU A 796 34.94 27.41 -54.26
N GLY A 797 35.56 28.20 -53.36
CA GLY A 797 36.25 29.41 -53.81
C GLY A 797 35.77 30.81 -53.38
N GLY A 798 36.20 31.29 -52.21
CA GLY A 798 37.00 32.54 -52.18
C GLY A 798 36.47 33.83 -51.51
N ALA A 799 37.44 34.60 -50.99
CA ALA A 799 37.47 36.04 -50.64
C ALA A 799 36.68 36.59 -49.41
N ALA A 800 37.07 37.69 -48.75
CA ALA A 800 38.37 38.11 -48.15
C ALA A 800 38.32 39.56 -47.55
N ARG A 801 39.31 39.90 -46.67
CA ARG A 801 39.64 41.23 -46.06
C ARG A 801 38.70 41.64 -44.89
N ARG A 802 39.01 42.55 -43.94
CA ARG A 802 40.12 43.53 -43.68
C ARG A 802 40.38 43.50 -42.13
N ILE A 803 41.58 43.26 -41.59
CA ILE A 803 42.76 44.13 -41.33
C ILE A 803 42.66 45.06 -40.07
N ALA A 804 43.77 45.07 -39.29
CA ALA A 804 44.19 45.93 -38.16
C ALA A 804 43.94 45.37 -36.72
N GLY A 805 44.87 45.48 -35.74
CA GLY A 805 46.32 45.80 -35.82
C GLY A 805 46.96 46.34 -34.52
N ALA A 806 48.13 45.80 -34.10
CA ALA A 806 49.05 46.29 -33.03
C ALA A 806 48.53 46.23 -31.55
N ALA A 807 49.35 46.21 -30.48
CA ALA A 807 50.76 45.78 -30.29
C ALA A 807 51.12 45.51 -28.79
N ARG A 808 52.33 44.93 -28.58
CA ARG A 808 53.06 44.45 -27.37
C ARG A 808 53.07 45.37 -26.11
N THR A 809 53.25 44.75 -24.92
CA THR A 809 54.42 44.83 -23.96
C THR A 809 54.03 44.31 -22.54
N GLU A 810 54.89 43.83 -21.61
CA GLU A 810 56.15 43.05 -21.65
C GLU A 810 56.54 42.59 -20.20
N GLY A 811 57.34 41.51 -20.04
CA GLY A 811 58.00 41.09 -18.76
C GLY A 811 57.17 40.24 -17.76
N GLY A 812 57.76 39.39 -16.90
CA GLY A 812 59.15 38.86 -16.87
C GLY A 812 59.63 38.25 -15.53
N ALA A 813 59.91 36.93 -15.49
CA ALA A 813 60.58 36.16 -14.41
C ALA A 813 59.90 36.11 -13.00
N GLY A 814 60.23 35.20 -12.06
CA GLY A 814 61.24 34.13 -12.05
C GLY A 814 61.09 33.12 -10.88
N GLN A 815 61.94 32.07 -10.88
CA GLN A 815 61.94 30.87 -10.01
C GLN A 815 62.25 31.13 -8.51
N ALA A 816 61.84 30.22 -7.59
CA ALA A 816 62.75 29.38 -6.75
C ALA A 816 62.04 28.63 -5.59
N ARG A 817 62.74 27.63 -5.00
CA ARG A 817 62.30 26.71 -3.91
C ARG A 817 62.70 27.21 -2.51
N GLY A 818 62.10 26.62 -1.46
CA GLY A 818 62.66 26.61 -0.08
C GLY A 818 61.93 25.64 0.86
N GLU A 819 62.67 24.85 1.65
CA GLU A 819 62.18 23.98 2.74
C GLU A 819 62.60 24.58 4.10
N GLY A 820 61.92 24.26 5.22
CA GLY A 820 62.30 24.82 6.54
C GLY A 820 61.51 24.30 7.75
N THR A 821 62.09 23.33 8.44
CA THR A 821 61.64 22.68 9.70
C THR A 821 61.46 23.60 10.93
N GLY A 822 60.57 23.22 11.87
CA GLY A 822 60.57 23.76 13.26
C GLY A 822 59.70 22.97 14.26
N ARG A 823 60.19 22.75 15.49
CA ARG A 823 59.52 22.01 16.60
C ARG A 823 59.75 22.71 17.96
N ALA A 824 58.70 22.91 18.76
CA ALA A 824 58.64 22.86 20.24
C ALA A 824 57.18 23.20 20.68
N ALA A 825 56.48 22.59 21.67
CA ALA A 825 56.78 21.79 22.87
C ALA A 825 56.86 22.60 24.20
N GLY A 826 56.16 22.12 25.24
CA GLY A 826 55.91 22.80 26.53
C GLY A 826 54.48 23.36 26.61
N ALA A 827 53.46 22.84 27.33
CA ALA A 827 53.31 21.92 28.49
C ALA A 827 53.06 22.63 29.84
N GLU A 828 52.32 21.93 30.72
CA GLU A 828 52.00 22.25 32.14
C GLU A 828 51.02 23.42 32.41
N GLN A 829 50.24 23.46 33.51
CA GLN A 829 49.65 22.45 34.43
C GLN A 829 48.55 23.16 35.27
N GLY A 830 47.80 22.45 36.13
CA GLY A 830 47.36 23.04 37.43
C GLY A 830 45.88 23.29 37.74
N ARG A 831 45.10 22.20 37.89
CA ARG A 831 44.20 21.85 39.05
C ARG A 831 43.40 22.90 39.85
N GLY A 832 42.23 22.46 40.35
CA GLY A 832 41.47 23.03 41.48
C GLY A 832 40.07 23.49 41.05
N GLU A 833 38.93 22.90 41.44
CA GLU A 833 38.41 22.56 42.79
C GLU A 833 38.31 23.78 43.73
N GLY A 834 37.17 24.11 44.36
CA GLY A 834 35.81 23.55 44.29
C GLY A 834 34.96 23.94 45.52
N GLY A 835 33.63 23.74 45.49
CA GLY A 835 32.80 23.66 46.71
C GLY A 835 31.78 24.78 47.03
N ALA A 836 30.50 24.48 46.79
CA ALA A 836 29.28 24.71 47.61
C ALA A 836 29.00 26.04 48.38
N GLY A 837 27.71 26.48 48.46
CA GLY A 837 27.37 27.66 49.28
C GLY A 837 25.92 28.11 49.64
N GLN A 838 24.82 27.44 49.24
CA GLN A 838 23.42 27.71 49.71
C GLN A 838 22.77 29.09 49.39
N GLY A 839 21.44 29.22 49.59
CA GLY A 839 20.75 30.53 49.80
C GLY A 839 19.64 30.96 48.80
N LYS A 840 18.39 30.52 48.99
CA LYS A 840 17.15 31.16 48.47
C LYS A 840 16.33 31.68 49.67
N PRO A 841 15.59 32.81 49.58
CA PRO A 841 14.16 32.70 49.26
C PRO A 841 13.42 33.92 48.62
N ARG A 842 12.60 33.62 47.59
CA ARG A 842 11.21 34.09 47.30
C ARG A 842 10.83 35.60 47.13
N ARG A 843 9.81 35.75 46.25
CA ARG A 843 8.92 36.92 45.94
C ARG A 843 9.56 38.06 45.11
N GLY A 844 8.86 38.64 44.13
CA GLY A 844 7.54 38.27 43.57
C GLY A 844 7.03 39.20 42.45
N LYS A 845 6.09 38.69 41.63
CA LYS A 845 5.24 39.32 40.58
C LYS A 845 5.71 40.65 39.94
N ALA A 846 5.98 40.60 38.63
CA ALA A 846 6.17 41.77 37.77
C ALA A 846 4.85 42.47 37.38
N GLY A 847 4.94 43.72 36.92
CA GLY A 847 3.82 44.42 36.26
C GLY A 847 3.99 45.94 36.12
N SER A 848 4.64 46.41 35.04
CA SER A 848 4.48 47.78 34.49
C SER A 848 5.14 47.92 33.10
N THR A 849 4.48 48.63 32.19
CA THR A 849 5.00 49.02 30.85
C THR A 849 5.16 50.55 30.74
N PRO A 850 6.22 51.06 30.09
CA PRO A 850 6.31 52.43 29.55
C PRO A 850 5.75 52.47 28.09
N TRP A 851 5.06 53.50 27.59
CA TRP A 851 5.47 54.91 27.31
C TRP A 851 6.49 55.06 26.15
N SER A 852 6.35 56.00 25.19
CA SER A 852 5.32 57.04 24.94
C SER A 852 5.50 57.81 23.60
N GLU A 853 4.65 58.83 23.36
CA GLU A 853 4.79 59.96 22.39
C GLU A 853 4.45 59.65 20.91
N ASN A 854 3.84 60.54 20.09
CA ASN A 854 3.14 61.83 20.32
C ASN A 854 2.15 62.14 19.14
N ARG A 855 1.20 63.07 19.39
CA ARG A 855 0.33 63.87 18.47
C ARG A 855 -0.73 63.13 17.64
N GLY A 856 -1.99 63.58 17.57
CA GLY A 856 -2.70 64.56 18.40
C GLY A 856 -3.85 65.31 17.70
N LYS A 857 -5.03 65.34 18.35
CA LYS A 857 -6.27 66.14 18.04
C LYS A 857 -6.89 65.91 16.65
N GLY A 858 -8.21 65.75 16.51
CA GLY A 858 -9.31 65.68 17.49
C GLY A 858 -10.66 66.07 16.83
N GLY A 859 -11.79 65.66 17.43
CA GLY A 859 -13.13 66.01 16.94
C GLY A 859 -14.18 64.99 17.39
N ALA A 860 -15.37 65.47 17.79
CA ALA A 860 -16.46 64.62 18.29
C ALA A 860 -17.75 64.83 17.48
N GLY A 861 -18.57 63.79 17.35
CA GLY A 861 -19.87 63.88 16.66
C GLY A 861 -20.83 62.74 17.03
N ARG A 862 -22.00 63.08 17.56
CA ARG A 862 -23.18 62.19 17.69
C ARG A 862 -24.12 62.44 16.50
N GLY A 863 -24.83 61.44 15.99
CA GLY A 863 -25.89 61.67 15.00
C GLY A 863 -26.80 60.46 14.73
N LYS A 864 -28.12 60.65 14.86
CA LYS A 864 -29.14 59.62 14.56
C LYS A 864 -29.60 59.66 13.10
N ALA A 865 -29.82 58.47 12.54
CA ALA A 865 -30.90 58.02 11.64
C ALA A 865 -31.70 59.02 10.76
N ARG A 866 -31.91 58.64 9.48
CA ARG A 866 -33.20 58.70 8.75
C ARG A 866 -33.13 57.99 7.38
N GLY A 867 -34.29 57.51 6.89
CA GLY A 867 -34.51 57.14 5.48
C GLY A 867 -35.49 58.13 4.80
N PRO A 868 -35.54 58.15 3.45
CA PRO A 868 -36.66 57.56 2.67
C PRO A 868 -36.14 56.68 1.51
N LYS A 869 -36.87 55.80 0.77
CA LYS A 869 -38.30 55.59 0.40
C LYS A 869 -38.70 56.18 -0.99
N LEU A 870 -39.42 55.38 -1.81
CA LEU A 870 -40.03 55.68 -3.14
C LEU A 870 -39.02 55.71 -4.33
N SER A 871 -39.34 55.43 -5.61
CA SER A 871 -40.55 54.88 -6.31
C SER A 871 -40.27 54.71 -7.83
N GLU A 872 -40.98 53.94 -8.69
CA GLU A 872 -41.79 52.69 -8.63
C GLU A 872 -42.26 52.32 -10.08
N GLY A 873 -42.49 51.03 -10.42
CA GLY A 873 -43.19 50.58 -11.65
C GLY A 873 -42.46 49.52 -12.53
N GLY A 874 -43.13 48.63 -13.29
CA GLY A 874 -44.53 48.18 -13.20
C GLY A 874 -45.27 47.82 -14.52
N SER A 875 -45.42 46.51 -14.84
CA SER A 875 -46.55 45.91 -15.60
C SER A 875 -46.43 44.36 -15.52
N LEU A 876 -47.45 43.49 -15.31
CA LEU A 876 -48.92 43.39 -15.56
C LEU A 876 -49.33 42.72 -16.89
N SER A 877 -49.66 41.42 -16.82
CA SER A 877 -50.95 40.80 -17.27
C SER A 877 -50.83 39.25 -17.40
N SER A 878 -51.90 38.45 -17.49
CA SER A 878 -53.09 38.27 -16.61
C SER A 878 -53.92 37.04 -17.08
N ARG A 879 -54.94 36.61 -16.29
CA ARG A 879 -56.06 35.66 -16.62
C ARG A 879 -55.75 34.15 -16.48
N LEU A 880 -56.70 33.28 -16.07
CA LEU A 880 -58.06 33.44 -15.50
C LEU A 880 -58.52 32.15 -14.75
N GLU A 881 -59.46 32.29 -13.79
CA GLU A 881 -60.47 31.29 -13.32
C GLU A 881 -60.01 29.91 -12.75
N SER A 882 -60.72 29.18 -11.86
CA SER A 882 -61.87 29.36 -10.94
C SER A 882 -62.01 28.08 -10.05
N VAL A 883 -62.95 27.79 -9.13
CA VAL A 883 -63.72 28.41 -8.00
C VAL A 883 -64.38 27.20 -7.26
N GLY A 884 -64.61 27.12 -5.94
CA GLY A 884 -64.33 27.97 -4.77
C GLY A 884 -65.20 27.56 -3.55
N ALA A 885 -65.14 28.35 -2.45
CA ALA A 885 -66.04 28.39 -1.25
C ALA A 885 -66.17 27.13 -0.33
N GLY A 886 -66.38 27.22 0.99
CA GLY A 886 -66.49 28.35 1.97
C GLY A 886 -65.77 28.00 3.31
N ARG A 887 -65.55 28.90 4.31
CA ARG A 887 -66.49 29.71 5.13
C ARG A 887 -67.53 28.83 5.88
N THR A 888 -67.82 28.93 7.18
CA THR A 888 -67.69 29.96 8.25
C THR A 888 -67.53 29.25 9.65
N GLU A 889 -67.42 29.85 10.85
CA GLU A 889 -66.58 30.92 11.47
C GLU A 889 -66.76 30.90 13.03
N SER A 890 -65.86 31.54 13.82
CA SER A 890 -65.94 31.78 15.30
C SER A 890 -65.68 30.57 16.26
N GLY A 891 -65.39 30.75 17.57
CA GLY A 891 -65.39 31.96 18.41
C GLY A 891 -64.42 31.93 19.61
N ALA A 892 -64.53 32.89 20.54
CA ALA A 892 -63.48 33.22 21.54
C ALA A 892 -63.81 32.84 22.99
N GLY A 893 -62.77 32.78 23.85
CA GLY A 893 -62.92 32.65 25.31
C GLY A 893 -61.65 33.05 26.10
N ARG A 894 -61.78 34.05 26.98
CA ARG A 894 -60.81 34.38 28.06
C ARG A 894 -61.39 33.90 29.40
N GLY A 895 -60.55 33.54 30.36
CA GLY A 895 -60.99 33.27 31.74
C GLY A 895 -59.82 33.06 32.72
N GLU A 896 -59.93 33.59 33.94
CA GLU A 896 -58.81 33.65 34.90
C GLU A 896 -59.07 32.86 36.21
N SER A 897 -57.99 32.24 36.70
CA SER A 897 -57.57 32.21 38.12
C SER A 897 -58.16 31.21 39.15
N ARG A 898 -57.21 30.51 39.78
CA ARG A 898 -56.92 30.42 41.24
C ARG A 898 -57.73 29.51 42.20
N ARG A 899 -56.92 28.88 43.09
CA ARG A 899 -57.21 28.19 44.38
C ARG A 899 -57.79 26.76 44.27
N GLY A 900 -57.33 25.77 45.05
CA GLY A 900 -56.12 25.69 45.90
C GLY A 900 -56.24 24.80 47.15
N ARG A 901 -55.09 24.52 47.79
CA ARG A 901 -54.87 23.68 49.02
C ARG A 901 -55.00 22.16 48.78
N GLY A 902 -54.40 21.30 49.61
CA GLY A 902 -53.57 21.53 50.82
C GLY A 902 -52.13 21.01 50.71
N GLY A 903 -51.39 20.99 51.82
CA GLY A 903 -50.03 20.43 51.90
C GLY A 903 -49.76 19.78 53.26
N ILE A 904 -48.50 19.37 53.50
CA ILE A 904 -47.71 19.18 54.75
C ILE A 904 -46.37 18.56 54.26
N ALA A 905 -45.11 19.05 54.43
CA ALA A 905 -44.36 19.80 55.47
C ALA A 905 -43.82 18.88 56.60
N LEU A 906 -42.52 18.80 56.98
CA LEU A 906 -41.24 19.51 56.72
C LEU A 906 -40.09 18.46 56.58
N GLY A 907 -38.79 18.74 56.33
CA GLY A 907 -38.03 19.98 56.03
C GLY A 907 -36.53 19.84 56.42
N SER A 908 -35.68 20.82 56.04
CA SER A 908 -34.22 20.99 56.37
C SER A 908 -33.24 19.88 55.92
N GLU A 909 -32.06 20.11 55.30
CA GLU A 909 -30.93 21.03 55.58
C GLU A 909 -30.14 20.71 56.87
N ALA A 910 -28.80 20.80 56.98
CA ALA A 910 -27.68 20.85 56.02
C ALA A 910 -26.33 20.74 56.81
N GLN A 911 -25.17 20.69 56.10
CA GLN A 911 -23.80 21.09 56.51
C GLN A 911 -22.65 20.05 56.52
N ALA A 912 -21.54 20.54 55.94
CA ALA A 912 -20.15 20.08 55.82
C ALA A 912 -19.42 19.43 57.03
N GLY A 913 -18.32 18.70 56.72
CA GLY A 913 -17.08 18.88 57.48
C GLY A 913 -16.02 17.76 57.49
N VAL A 914 -14.86 18.02 56.85
CA VAL A 914 -13.49 17.58 57.25
C VAL A 914 -13.09 16.10 56.99
N SER A 915 -11.78 15.88 56.80
CA SER A 915 -11.06 14.62 56.46
C SER A 915 -9.95 14.34 57.52
N PRO A 916 -8.92 13.46 57.37
CA PRO A 916 -8.58 12.44 56.35
C PRO A 916 -8.12 11.07 56.93
N THR A 917 -7.81 10.06 56.07
CA THR A 917 -6.65 9.12 56.25
C THR A 917 -6.27 8.35 54.97
N GLU A 918 -4.96 8.32 54.72
CA GLU A 918 -4.05 7.45 53.93
C GLU A 918 -4.50 6.24 53.05
N ARG A 919 -3.84 6.12 51.87
CA ARG A 919 -3.12 4.95 51.25
C ARG A 919 -3.77 3.54 51.31
N SER A 920 -3.76 2.67 50.28
CA SER A 920 -2.78 2.40 49.20
C SER A 920 -3.29 1.36 48.17
N GLY A 921 -2.73 1.35 46.94
CA GLY A 921 -2.82 0.22 45.97
C GLY A 921 -4.18 0.02 45.30
N GLY A 922 -4.32 -0.63 44.13
CA GLY A 922 -3.33 -1.31 43.28
C GLY A 922 -3.87 -2.64 42.75
N SER A 923 -3.75 -2.89 41.44
CA SER A 923 -3.98 -4.16 40.71
C SER A 923 -5.37 -4.87 40.80
N ASP A 924 -5.98 -5.00 39.62
CA ASP A 924 -6.71 -6.19 39.09
C ASP A 924 -7.97 -6.74 39.78
N TRP A 925 -8.87 -7.31 38.98
CA TRP A 925 -9.05 -8.78 38.90
C TRP A 925 -10.00 -9.16 37.75
N ALA A 926 -9.74 -10.30 37.10
CA ALA A 926 -10.55 -10.84 36.00
C ALA A 926 -11.29 -12.14 36.39
N SER A 927 -12.18 -12.60 35.52
CA SER A 927 -12.89 -13.90 35.53
C SER A 927 -13.99 -14.09 36.59
N GLY A 928 -15.00 -14.94 36.30
CA GLY A 928 -16.06 -15.19 37.28
C GLY A 928 -17.30 -16.03 36.90
N VAL A 929 -17.29 -16.94 35.91
CA VAL A 929 -18.42 -17.90 35.74
C VAL A 929 -17.95 -19.31 35.32
N ASN A 930 -17.82 -20.23 36.28
CA ASN A 930 -18.49 -21.54 36.23
C ASN A 930 -18.41 -22.25 37.60
N ALA A 931 -19.37 -23.13 37.93
CA ALA A 931 -19.38 -23.85 39.21
C ALA A 931 -20.21 -25.15 39.17
N LEU A 932 -19.93 -26.05 40.14
CA LEU A 932 -20.50 -27.39 40.36
C LEU A 932 -19.96 -28.47 39.37
N ALA A 933 -19.79 -29.75 39.76
CA ALA A 933 -20.14 -30.44 41.02
C ALA A 933 -18.94 -31.22 41.64
N LYS A 934 -19.15 -31.89 42.79
CA LYS A 934 -18.11 -32.58 43.59
C LYS A 934 -18.33 -34.09 43.73
N GLY A 935 -17.25 -34.88 43.64
CA GLY A 935 -17.14 -36.28 44.11
C GLY A 935 -15.95 -36.98 43.44
N GLY A 936 -15.14 -37.84 44.08
CA GLY A 936 -15.09 -38.31 45.48
C GLY A 936 -13.65 -38.73 45.88
N ARG A 937 -13.45 -39.23 47.12
CA ARG A 937 -12.10 -39.46 47.71
C ARG A 937 -11.57 -40.90 47.60
N ARG A 938 -10.27 -41.06 47.28
CA ARG A 938 -9.20 -41.91 47.90
C ARG A 938 -8.12 -42.23 46.83
N ARG A 939 -6.80 -42.16 47.08
CA ARG A 939 -5.92 -43.10 47.84
C ARG A 939 -6.05 -44.55 47.33
N SER A 940 -4.98 -45.29 47.01
CA SER A 940 -3.55 -45.11 47.39
C SER A 940 -2.57 -45.99 46.58
N ASP A 941 -1.33 -45.49 46.46
CA ASP A 941 0.00 -46.15 46.45
C ASP A 941 0.43 -47.17 45.35
N ASP A 942 1.76 -47.19 45.10
CA ASP A 942 2.65 -48.16 44.41
C ASP A 942 2.27 -48.74 43.01
N GLY A 943 3.20 -49.05 42.10
CA GLY A 943 4.67 -48.97 42.09
C GLY A 943 5.28 -49.90 41.01
N GLY A 944 6.42 -49.51 40.42
CA GLY A 944 7.18 -50.28 39.39
C GLY A 944 6.67 -50.09 37.94
N SER A 945 7.47 -49.95 36.86
CA SER A 945 8.85 -50.33 36.47
C SER A 945 9.01 -51.71 35.79
N GLY A 946 9.52 -51.71 34.55
CA GLY A 946 9.81 -52.91 33.72
C GLY A 946 8.82 -53.04 32.54
N ASP A 947 9.08 -52.54 31.33
CA ASP A 947 10.16 -52.77 30.34
C ASP A 947 9.81 -53.85 29.27
N SER A 948 10.33 -53.62 28.06
CA SER A 948 10.56 -54.58 26.96
C SER A 948 9.42 -54.92 25.96
N LYS A 949 9.44 -54.17 24.84
CA LYS A 949 9.67 -54.70 23.47
C LYS A 949 8.80 -55.88 22.95
N LYS A 950 7.89 -55.60 22.00
CA LYS A 950 8.06 -55.88 20.52
C LYS A 950 6.76 -56.00 19.70
N ARG A 951 6.84 -55.42 18.49
CA ARG A 951 6.29 -55.88 17.18
C ARG A 951 4.78 -55.90 16.93
N ARG A 952 4.42 -55.17 15.87
CA ARG A 952 3.51 -55.54 14.77
C ARG A 952 2.07 -55.92 15.16
N ARG A 953 1.15 -55.03 14.81
CA ARG A 953 0.76 -54.98 13.39
C ARG A 953 0.92 -53.58 12.83
#